data_AF-A0A1J5M3V8-F1
#
_entry.id   AF-A0A1J5M3V8-F1
#
_cell.length_a   1.000
_cell.length_b   1.000
_cell.length_c   1.000
_cell.angle_alpha   90.00
_cell.angle_beta   90.00
_cell.angle_gamma   90.00
#
_symmetry.space_group_name_H-M   'P 1'
#
loop_
_entity.id
_entity.type
_entity.pdbx_description
1 polymer ?
#
loop_
_entity_poly.entity_id
_entity_poly.type
_entity_poly.pdbx_seq_one_letter_code
_entity_poly.pdbx_strand_id
1 'polypeptide(L)'
;MWRAFAIAATALAAGSSAQAETIVARSGEHDGFSRLVMRLPEGAQWTLNQSGRAASLKINSSTAVFDTSRVFDLIPRDRLQRLTQSGPGQPLRMELGCECEIQSYLQSDGYLVVDITDNRSVAAPSNPIQGNFGGLTLGSPVETAAAEPSVAPATSGYRFNLSQGAIADARMALDLKNAINADRGGQVSRPQAEPVQEHDPAPTSQQMAAEASRLAEPAQLGSRGAAVLAAGLEAELGLTPRPSPLKPEVAQEAEVTEQETAEVDQELPEVNLLLNMDETARAATVNASEHRLLQQIGRAANQGLLDVVQSDREGEGSRPLDLLGRADRPLNPLDNISVTSAIDRETGLIARAVSDSNVDDHCIPDRRISIHNWGNDESSFADQLGPLRGALVREFDDVNPAGVRALAKLYLYFGFGAEARAMLTMLPADRVDAEQQATLLAMADLMDGRELGINHPFSGQQGCNGQSALWSVLADGNIRKTANTDAIQQGFAKLPVHLRVNFGPRLSSMFADSGDLHIAESILRSVSRTGMEFVPELNLAEAAIAELEGDTEVVAEKLIDEVAERTESAPTALIDLIELSYNERKALSPDVPELIASYELESRDTELGARLRKAGVMSLALTGQFTQAFDELKKITQRDGPAARVEVVDPLMTLLTERADDVTFLQYGLVFSGQASAAEAAPVAELMARRMLDLGFAEQAQSLLQKLALEPENKDRRLMMAETALALGKPHNALVELMGLDGSDANRMRAEALWRNGEYARSGEYMLEEEDMNAAARGFWHSEDLEAIETITPAEDAPFGQVANVTSQISETSQDPEGLTPLAHARALVESSIGTRDNILDLLNRVDTANTPAEE
;
A
#
# COMPACT_ATOMS: atom_id res chain seq x y z
N MET A 1 -22.16 64.29 48.49
CA MET A 1 -22.35 62.84 48.75
C MET A 1 -23.73 62.31 48.34
N TRP A 2 -24.85 63.00 48.58
CA TRP A 2 -26.20 62.47 48.24
C TRP A 2 -26.53 62.25 46.75
N ARG A 3 -25.76 62.79 45.79
CA ARG A 3 -25.98 62.53 44.36
C ARG A 3 -25.34 61.23 43.84
N ALA A 4 -24.39 60.64 44.57
CA ALA A 4 -23.75 59.38 44.18
C ALA A 4 -24.64 58.16 44.50
N PHE A 5 -25.34 58.18 45.64
CA PHE A 5 -26.23 57.09 46.05
C PHE A 5 -27.49 56.95 45.19
N ALA A 6 -27.99 58.05 44.61
CA ALA A 6 -29.18 58.01 43.76
C ALA A 6 -28.96 57.24 42.44
N ILE A 7 -27.77 57.31 41.85
CA ILE A 7 -27.44 56.64 40.59
C ILE A 7 -27.19 55.14 40.79
N ALA A 8 -26.60 54.76 41.94
CA ALA A 8 -26.43 53.35 42.30
C ALA A 8 -27.79 52.65 42.56
N ALA A 9 -28.76 53.36 43.17
CA ALA A 9 -30.06 52.78 43.51
C ALA A 9 -30.96 52.52 42.28
N THR A 10 -30.90 53.35 41.23
CA THR A 10 -31.68 53.10 40.00
C THR A 10 -31.06 52.05 39.07
N ALA A 11 -29.74 51.82 39.14
CA ALA A 11 -29.09 50.75 38.37
C ALA A 11 -29.43 49.34 38.89
N LEU A 12 -29.78 49.20 40.17
CA LEU A 12 -30.13 47.93 40.82
C LEU A 12 -31.63 47.58 40.75
N ALA A 13 -32.45 48.42 40.10
CA ALA A 13 -33.90 48.22 39.94
C ALA A 13 -34.32 47.92 38.49
N ALA A 14 -33.36 47.83 37.55
CA ALA A 14 -33.58 47.20 36.24
C ALA A 14 -33.60 45.67 36.42
N GLY A 15 -34.60 45.17 37.15
CA GLY A 15 -34.78 43.76 37.42
C GLY A 15 -34.90 42.99 36.10
N SER A 16 -34.19 41.86 36.02
CA SER A 16 -34.11 41.01 34.85
C SER A 16 -35.49 40.66 34.29
N SER A 17 -35.91 41.35 33.23
CA SER A 17 -36.92 40.81 32.32
C SER A 17 -36.31 39.54 31.73
N ALA A 18 -36.71 38.38 32.26
CA ALA A 18 -36.30 37.09 31.74
C ALA A 18 -36.67 37.04 30.25
N GLN A 19 -35.66 37.18 29.39
CA GLN A 19 -35.85 37.04 27.96
C GLN A 19 -36.30 35.61 27.71
N ALA A 20 -37.49 35.44 27.16
CA ALA A 20 -37.98 34.13 26.78
C ALA A 20 -37.09 33.60 25.65
N GLU A 21 -36.49 32.44 25.87
CA GLU A 21 -35.53 31.86 24.95
C GLU A 21 -36.28 31.30 23.73
N THR A 22 -36.28 32.06 22.64
CA THR A 22 -37.09 31.73 21.45
C THR A 22 -36.36 30.75 20.53
N ILE A 23 -36.85 29.53 20.49
CA ILE A 23 -36.36 28.43 19.66
C ILE A 23 -37.15 28.41 18.36
N VAL A 24 -36.50 28.79 17.25
CA VAL A 24 -37.14 28.84 15.93
C VAL A 24 -37.17 27.44 15.32
N ALA A 25 -38.37 26.91 15.08
CA ALA A 25 -38.57 25.66 14.34
C ALA A 25 -38.64 25.95 12.83
N ARG A 26 -37.78 25.30 12.06
CA ARG A 26 -37.81 25.26 10.59
C ARG A 26 -38.26 23.88 10.13
N SER A 27 -38.67 23.78 8.86
CA SER A 27 -39.19 22.54 8.30
C SER A 27 -38.71 22.31 6.87
N GLY A 28 -38.78 21.06 6.42
CA GLY A 28 -38.51 20.63 5.05
C GLY A 28 -39.31 19.37 4.71
N GLU A 29 -39.81 19.29 3.48
CA GLU A 29 -40.56 18.15 2.97
C GLU A 29 -39.65 17.28 2.11
N HIS A 30 -39.67 15.97 2.35
CA HIS A 30 -38.90 14.97 1.62
C HIS A 30 -39.81 13.80 1.20
N ASP A 31 -39.35 12.98 0.26
CA ASP A 31 -40.10 11.77 -0.10
C ASP A 31 -40.12 10.79 1.10
N GLY A 32 -41.32 10.35 1.48
CA GLY A 32 -41.57 9.49 2.65
C GLY A 32 -41.53 10.13 4.04
N PHE A 33 -41.00 11.36 4.23
CA PHE A 33 -40.95 12.00 5.55
C PHE A 33 -40.93 13.54 5.55
N SER A 34 -41.46 14.13 6.63
CA SER A 34 -41.39 15.58 6.89
C SER A 34 -40.43 15.84 8.04
N ARG A 35 -39.46 16.74 7.84
CA ARG A 35 -38.40 17.08 8.80
C ARG A 35 -38.68 18.40 9.50
N LEU A 36 -38.49 18.44 10.82
CA LEU A 36 -38.38 19.68 11.61
C LEU A 36 -36.94 19.83 12.13
N VAL A 37 -36.41 21.05 12.08
CA VAL A 37 -35.06 21.38 12.57
C VAL A 37 -35.15 22.60 13.47
N MET A 38 -34.56 22.51 14.67
CA MET A 38 -34.53 23.60 15.65
C MET A 38 -33.20 23.62 16.40
N ARG A 39 -32.61 24.80 16.58
CA ARG A 39 -31.37 24.95 17.36
C ARG A 39 -31.70 24.93 18.84
N LEU A 40 -31.12 24.00 19.58
CA LEU A 40 -31.21 23.97 21.04
C LEU A 40 -30.16 24.92 21.67
N PRO A 41 -30.42 25.42 22.89
CA PRO A 41 -29.38 26.06 23.69
C PRO A 41 -28.26 25.08 24.05
N GLU A 42 -27.04 25.57 24.21
CA GLU A 42 -25.89 24.74 24.56
C GLU A 42 -26.12 24.02 25.91
N GLY A 43 -25.88 22.70 25.94
CA GLY A 43 -26.12 21.86 27.12
C GLY A 43 -27.59 21.59 27.46
N ALA A 44 -28.55 22.02 26.65
CA ALA A 44 -29.98 21.84 26.95
C ALA A 44 -30.42 20.37 26.87
N GLN A 45 -30.72 19.79 28.04
CA GLN A 45 -31.37 18.48 28.14
C GLN A 45 -32.77 18.51 27.53
N TRP A 46 -33.10 17.55 26.68
CA TRP A 46 -34.39 17.45 25.99
C TRP A 46 -34.93 16.02 26.03
N THR A 47 -36.26 15.88 25.91
CA THR A 47 -36.95 14.59 25.81
C THR A 47 -38.10 14.70 24.82
N LEU A 48 -38.23 13.71 23.94
CA LEU A 48 -39.34 13.59 23.00
C LEU A 48 -40.13 12.32 23.32
N ASN A 49 -41.43 12.46 23.56
CA ASN A 49 -42.33 11.33 23.82
C ASN A 49 -43.50 11.34 22.85
N GLN A 50 -43.70 10.25 22.12
CA GLN A 50 -44.87 10.01 21.26
C GLN A 50 -45.88 9.08 21.95
N SER A 51 -47.18 9.37 21.79
CA SER A 51 -48.30 8.54 22.23
C SER A 51 -49.39 8.57 21.16
N GLY A 52 -49.42 7.53 20.32
CA GLY A 52 -50.29 7.49 19.13
C GLY A 52 -50.01 8.67 18.20
N ARG A 53 -51.06 9.44 17.88
CA ARG A 53 -51.00 10.63 17.01
C ARG A 53 -50.59 11.93 17.72
N ALA A 54 -50.19 11.87 18.99
CA ALA A 54 -49.69 13.04 19.71
C ALA A 54 -48.24 12.82 20.10
N ALA A 55 -47.40 13.83 19.90
CA ALA A 55 -46.03 13.84 20.42
C ALA A 55 -45.75 15.11 21.22
N SER A 56 -44.80 15.02 22.13
CA SER A 56 -44.44 16.10 23.05
C SER A 56 -42.93 16.21 23.18
N LEU A 57 -42.38 17.34 22.72
CA LEU A 57 -40.98 17.71 22.90
C LEU A 57 -40.87 18.62 24.12
N LYS A 58 -40.12 18.20 25.12
CA LYS A 58 -39.82 18.98 26.33
C LYS A 58 -38.33 19.29 26.38
N ILE A 59 -38.01 20.56 26.54
CA ILE A 59 -36.65 21.05 26.82
C ILE A 59 -36.58 21.45 28.29
N ASN A 60 -35.44 21.23 28.94
CA ASN A 60 -35.21 21.56 30.35
C ASN A 60 -34.90 23.05 30.56
N SER A 61 -35.77 23.94 30.07
CA SER A 61 -35.69 25.39 30.25
C SER A 61 -37.08 25.92 30.60
N SER A 62 -37.20 26.68 31.70
CA SER A 62 -38.48 27.22 32.20
C SER A 62 -38.98 28.45 31.42
N THR A 63 -38.17 28.98 30.51
CA THR A 63 -38.46 30.19 29.71
C THR A 63 -38.52 29.93 28.21
N ALA A 64 -38.23 28.71 27.75
CA ALA A 64 -38.19 28.37 26.33
C ALA A 64 -39.55 28.55 25.63
N VAL A 65 -39.56 29.25 24.50
CA VAL A 65 -40.73 29.46 23.64
C VAL A 65 -40.41 28.99 22.23
N PHE A 66 -41.29 28.18 21.62
CA PHE A 66 -41.07 27.72 20.25
C PHE A 66 -41.75 28.66 19.25
N ASP A 67 -40.98 29.27 18.35
CA ASP A 67 -41.52 29.94 17.16
C ASP A 67 -41.76 28.88 16.07
N THR A 68 -43.03 28.54 15.87
CA THR A 68 -43.50 27.57 14.88
C THR A 68 -44.23 28.24 13.71
N SER A 69 -44.20 29.58 13.64
CA SER A 69 -45.02 30.38 12.72
C SER A 69 -44.84 30.02 11.24
N ARG A 70 -43.61 29.66 10.85
CA ARG A 70 -43.20 29.32 9.48
C ARG A 70 -43.08 27.82 9.18
N VAL A 71 -43.42 26.96 10.14
CA VAL A 71 -43.28 25.49 9.93
C VAL A 71 -44.15 25.00 8.78
N PHE A 72 -45.32 25.58 8.58
CA PHE A 72 -46.26 25.15 7.53
C PHE A 72 -46.09 25.91 6.21
N ASP A 73 -44.99 26.64 6.04
CA ASP A 73 -44.65 27.32 4.77
C ASP A 73 -44.01 26.34 3.77
N LEU A 74 -43.36 25.28 4.26
CA LEU A 74 -42.53 24.35 3.47
C LEU A 74 -42.97 22.87 3.55
N ILE A 75 -43.92 22.51 4.42
CA ILE A 75 -44.47 21.15 4.52
C ILE A 75 -46.01 21.18 4.45
N PRO A 76 -46.65 20.18 3.82
CA PRO A 76 -48.10 20.03 3.85
C PRO A 76 -48.58 19.56 5.24
N ARG A 77 -49.89 19.66 5.51
CA ARG A 77 -50.48 19.30 6.81
C ARG A 77 -50.86 17.82 6.93
N ASP A 78 -50.19 16.98 6.17
CA ASP A 78 -50.59 15.60 5.92
C ASP A 78 -50.02 14.70 7.04
N ARG A 79 -48.72 14.82 7.30
CA ARG A 79 -48.04 14.14 8.42
C ARG A 79 -48.17 14.90 9.73
N LEU A 80 -47.87 16.20 9.71
CA LEU A 80 -47.97 17.09 10.86
C LEU A 80 -49.18 18.02 10.70
N GLN A 81 -50.22 17.83 11.50
CA GLN A 81 -51.43 18.67 11.42
C GLN A 81 -51.30 19.96 12.21
N ARG A 82 -50.68 19.92 13.41
CA ARG A 82 -50.63 21.06 14.32
C ARG A 82 -49.40 21.04 15.23
N LEU A 83 -48.89 22.24 15.52
CA LEU A 83 -47.92 22.51 16.58
C LEU A 83 -48.54 23.48 17.58
N THR A 84 -48.45 23.19 18.87
CA THR A 84 -48.93 24.09 19.94
C THR A 84 -48.02 24.06 21.16
N GLN A 85 -47.84 25.20 21.82
CA GLN A 85 -47.21 25.31 23.13
C GLN A 85 -48.18 26.02 24.07
N SER A 86 -48.42 25.49 25.27
CA SER A 86 -49.41 26.06 26.22
C SER A 86 -48.91 27.30 26.96
N GLY A 87 -47.63 27.65 26.81
CA GLY A 87 -46.95 28.79 27.43
C GLY A 87 -45.44 28.57 27.49
N PRO A 88 -44.62 29.58 27.87
CA PRO A 88 -43.18 29.43 28.04
C PRO A 88 -42.81 28.27 28.97
N GLY A 89 -41.76 27.52 28.63
CA GLY A 89 -41.29 26.34 29.35
C GLY A 89 -42.21 25.12 29.32
N GLN A 90 -43.38 25.20 28.69
CA GLN A 90 -44.25 24.03 28.45
C GLN A 90 -43.77 23.24 27.22
N PRO A 91 -44.01 21.92 27.16
CA PRO A 91 -43.60 21.13 26.01
C PRO A 91 -44.31 21.56 24.72
N LEU A 92 -43.59 21.51 23.60
CA LEU A 92 -44.16 21.65 22.27
C LEU A 92 -44.94 20.38 21.95
N ARG A 93 -46.26 20.52 21.77
CA ARG A 93 -47.15 19.44 21.36
C ARG A 93 -47.31 19.42 19.85
N MET A 94 -47.17 18.22 19.28
CA MET A 94 -47.29 17.92 17.87
C MET A 94 -48.49 16.99 17.69
N GLU A 95 -49.43 17.37 16.82
CA GLU A 95 -50.54 16.51 16.40
C GLU A 95 -50.25 15.96 15.00
N LEU A 96 -50.24 14.64 14.88
CA LEU A 96 -49.97 13.92 13.63
C LEU A 96 -51.27 13.61 12.88
N GLY A 97 -51.25 13.72 11.56
CA GLY A 97 -52.40 13.38 10.70
C GLY A 97 -52.53 11.89 10.39
N CYS A 98 -51.46 11.14 10.61
CA CYS A 98 -51.25 9.75 10.24
C CYS A 98 -50.87 8.89 11.47
N GLU A 99 -50.86 7.57 11.30
CA GLU A 99 -50.17 6.64 12.21
C GLU A 99 -48.66 6.62 11.88
N CYS A 100 -48.04 7.80 11.83
CA CYS A 100 -46.62 7.99 11.52
C CYS A 100 -45.72 7.73 12.73
N GLU A 101 -44.49 7.33 12.48
CA GLU A 101 -43.43 7.24 13.50
C GLU A 101 -42.63 8.54 13.54
N ILE A 102 -42.09 8.89 14.71
CA ILE A 102 -41.19 10.03 14.87
C ILE A 102 -39.81 9.56 15.30
N GLN A 103 -38.80 9.95 14.54
CA GLN A 103 -37.39 9.77 14.88
C GLN A 103 -36.77 11.13 15.22
N SER A 104 -35.82 11.17 16.16
CA SER A 104 -35.17 12.43 16.56
C SER A 104 -33.75 12.22 17.02
N TYR A 105 -32.85 13.11 16.61
CA TYR A 105 -31.43 13.08 16.97
C TYR A 105 -30.85 14.50 17.05
N LEU A 106 -29.74 14.65 17.76
CA LEU A 106 -29.01 15.91 17.88
C LEU A 106 -27.78 15.88 16.97
N GLN A 107 -27.61 16.91 16.14
CA GLN A 107 -26.43 17.11 15.31
C GLN A 107 -25.33 17.87 16.09
N SER A 108 -24.07 17.70 15.69
CA SER A 108 -22.86 18.33 16.30
C SER A 108 -23.03 19.81 16.64
N ASP A 109 -23.72 20.55 15.79
CA ASP A 109 -23.84 22.01 15.85
C ASP A 109 -24.99 22.48 16.76
N GLY A 110 -25.56 21.58 17.57
CA GLY A 110 -26.65 21.86 18.51
C GLY A 110 -28.04 21.92 17.87
N TYR A 111 -28.22 21.43 16.65
CA TYR A 111 -29.53 21.31 16.01
C TYR A 111 -30.21 19.99 16.37
N LEU A 112 -31.40 20.08 16.94
CA LEU A 112 -32.32 18.95 17.09
C LEU A 112 -33.10 18.78 15.78
N VAL A 113 -32.97 17.58 15.20
CA VAL A 113 -33.72 17.13 14.03
C VAL A 113 -34.83 16.18 14.50
N VAL A 114 -36.03 16.36 13.95
CA VAL A 114 -37.21 15.54 14.23
C VAL A 114 -37.89 15.17 12.91
N ASP A 115 -37.85 13.89 12.55
CA ASP A 115 -38.39 13.35 11.29
C ASP A 115 -39.69 12.59 11.55
N ILE A 116 -40.69 12.82 10.70
CA ILE A 116 -42.03 12.24 10.80
C ILE A 116 -42.27 11.40 9.53
N THR A 117 -42.33 10.07 9.66
CA THR A 117 -42.30 9.11 8.53
C THR A 117 -43.64 8.42 8.28
N ASP A 118 -44.00 8.23 7.02
CA ASP A 118 -45.23 7.49 6.66
C ASP A 118 -45.07 5.97 6.84
N ASN A 119 -45.90 5.40 7.74
CA ASN A 119 -46.21 3.97 7.90
C ASN A 119 -45.20 3.08 8.65
N ARG A 120 -45.77 2.08 9.34
CA ARG A 120 -45.06 1.03 10.09
C ARG A 120 -44.38 0.01 9.18
N SER A 121 -43.07 -0.15 9.37
CA SER A 121 -42.40 -1.43 9.11
C SER A 121 -42.55 -2.36 10.32
N VAL A 122 -43.38 -3.40 10.18
CA VAL A 122 -43.30 -4.59 11.04
C VAL A 122 -42.32 -5.55 10.35
N ALA A 123 -41.16 -5.92 10.89
CA ALA A 123 -40.67 -5.72 12.25
C ALA A 123 -39.16 -5.44 12.32
N ALA A 124 -38.78 -4.49 13.18
CA ALA A 124 -37.64 -4.67 14.08
C ALA A 124 -38.21 -4.88 15.50
N PRO A 125 -37.66 -5.79 16.32
CA PRO A 125 -38.22 -6.07 17.64
C PRO A 125 -37.93 -4.92 18.61
N SER A 126 -38.95 -4.10 18.87
CA SER A 126 -38.94 -3.15 19.98
C SER A 126 -39.13 -3.89 21.31
N ASN A 127 -38.03 -4.25 21.95
CA ASN A 127 -37.97 -4.51 23.39
C ASN A 127 -36.64 -3.96 23.91
N PRO A 128 -36.56 -3.46 25.16
CA PRO A 128 -35.34 -2.84 25.66
C PRO A 128 -34.24 -3.89 25.77
N ILE A 129 -33.16 -3.72 25.00
CA ILE A 129 -31.93 -4.48 25.21
C ILE A 129 -31.27 -3.92 26.47
N GLN A 130 -31.73 -4.40 27.62
CA GLN A 130 -30.77 -4.81 28.64
C GLN A 130 -29.94 -5.93 28.01
N GLY A 131 -28.70 -5.62 27.65
CA GLY A 131 -27.75 -6.60 27.15
C GLY A 131 -27.37 -7.55 28.28
N ASN A 132 -28.17 -8.59 28.49
CA ASN A 132 -27.69 -9.75 29.22
C ASN A 132 -26.69 -10.47 28.31
N PHE A 133 -25.43 -10.04 28.39
CA PHE A 133 -24.31 -10.76 27.78
C PHE A 133 -24.40 -12.23 28.20
N GLY A 134 -24.58 -13.13 27.23
CA GLY A 134 -24.30 -14.55 27.47
C GLY A 134 -22.86 -14.63 27.94
N GLY A 135 -22.65 -15.15 29.15
CA GLY A 135 -21.42 -14.91 29.92
C GLY A 135 -20.16 -15.38 29.21
N LEU A 136 -19.51 -14.47 28.48
CA LEU A 136 -18.06 -14.38 28.50
C LEU A 136 -17.70 -13.97 29.92
N THR A 137 -16.99 -14.85 30.63
CA THR A 137 -16.38 -14.49 31.90
C THR A 137 -15.27 -13.49 31.61
N LEU A 138 -15.61 -12.20 31.66
CA LEU A 138 -14.62 -11.15 31.83
C LEU A 138 -13.80 -11.54 33.06
N GLY A 139 -12.51 -11.83 32.85
CA GLY A 139 -11.58 -11.99 33.94
C GLY A 139 -11.59 -10.74 34.80
N SER A 140 -11.32 -10.89 36.09
CA SER A 140 -11.14 -9.74 36.98
C SER A 140 -10.16 -8.74 36.35
N PRO A 141 -10.43 -7.42 36.42
CA PRO A 141 -9.48 -6.44 35.90
C PRO A 141 -8.14 -6.63 36.61
N VAL A 142 -7.08 -6.71 35.82
CA VAL A 142 -5.72 -6.54 36.34
C VAL A 142 -5.52 -5.05 36.53
N GLU A 143 -5.25 -4.61 37.76
CA GLU A 143 -4.82 -3.24 38.03
C GLU A 143 -3.41 -3.04 37.47
N THR A 144 -3.32 -2.50 36.26
CA THR A 144 -2.11 -1.87 35.75
C THR A 144 -2.19 -0.37 36.01
N ALA A 145 -1.49 0.09 37.06
CA ALA A 145 -1.25 1.51 37.26
C ALA A 145 -0.34 2.04 36.15
N ALA A 146 -0.93 2.69 35.15
CA ALA A 146 -0.21 3.40 34.10
C ALA A 146 -0.90 4.75 33.86
N ALA A 147 -0.21 5.84 34.19
CA ALA A 147 -0.73 7.19 34.02
C ALA A 147 -0.97 7.52 32.53
N GLU A 148 -2.12 8.11 32.22
CA GLU A 148 -2.47 8.55 30.86
C GLU A 148 -1.42 9.53 30.29
N PRO A 149 -0.73 9.21 29.19
CA PRO A 149 0.06 10.19 28.47
C PRO A 149 -0.90 11.14 27.73
N SER A 150 -1.07 12.34 28.27
CA SER A 150 -1.79 13.45 27.62
C SER A 150 -1.19 13.75 26.24
N VAL A 151 -1.79 13.22 25.17
CA VAL A 151 -1.41 13.51 23.78
C VAL A 151 -1.69 14.99 23.48
N ALA A 152 -0.62 15.78 23.36
CA ALA A 152 -0.71 17.19 23.00
C ALA A 152 -1.08 17.37 21.51
N PRO A 153 -2.00 18.28 21.15
CA PRO A 153 -2.36 18.51 19.75
C PRO A 153 -1.30 19.40 19.06
N ALA A 154 -0.43 18.79 18.28
CA ALA A 154 0.51 19.47 17.40
C ALA A 154 0.54 18.84 16.00
N THR A 155 -0.59 18.87 15.29
CA THR A 155 -0.65 18.40 13.89
C THR A 155 -0.12 19.46 12.93
N SER A 156 1.13 19.30 12.50
CA SER A 156 1.70 19.89 11.29
C SER A 156 1.07 19.25 10.04
N GLY A 157 -0.22 19.50 9.83
CA GLY A 157 -0.95 19.04 8.65
C GLY A 157 -0.74 19.95 7.44
N TYR A 158 -0.77 19.37 6.24
CA TYR A 158 -0.76 20.12 4.99
C TYR A 158 -2.10 20.85 4.84
N ARG A 159 -2.07 22.17 5.01
CA ARG A 159 -3.25 23.04 4.96
C ARG A 159 -3.45 23.59 3.56
N PHE A 160 -4.54 23.18 2.94
CA PHE A 160 -4.98 23.67 1.65
C PHE A 160 -5.82 24.94 1.84
N ASN A 161 -5.76 25.85 0.87
CA ASN A 161 -6.67 26.99 0.78
C ASN A 161 -7.37 26.95 -0.59
N LEU A 162 -8.16 25.90 -0.82
CA LEU A 162 -8.94 25.74 -2.04
C LEU A 162 -9.92 26.92 -2.18
N SER A 163 -10.01 27.48 -3.39
CA SER A 163 -10.99 28.54 -3.67
C SER A 163 -12.41 28.03 -3.38
N GLN A 164 -13.29 28.88 -2.82
CA GLN A 164 -14.67 28.48 -2.46
C GLN A 164 -15.47 27.92 -3.65
N GLY A 165 -15.11 28.28 -4.89
CA GLY A 165 -15.65 27.67 -6.10
C GLY A 165 -15.28 26.19 -6.25
N ALA A 166 -14.02 25.81 -6.01
CA ALA A 166 -13.57 24.41 -6.11
C ALA A 166 -14.36 23.48 -5.17
N ILE A 167 -14.56 23.93 -3.94
CA ILE A 167 -15.31 23.19 -2.91
C ILE A 167 -16.79 23.07 -3.32
N ALA A 168 -17.37 24.13 -3.90
CA ALA A 168 -18.75 24.09 -4.41
C ALA A 168 -18.92 23.16 -5.62
N ASP A 169 -17.97 23.17 -6.56
CA ASP A 169 -17.96 22.30 -7.75
C ASP A 169 -17.83 20.82 -7.34
N ALA A 170 -16.87 20.50 -6.45
CA ALA A 170 -16.64 19.15 -5.95
C ALA A 170 -17.86 18.59 -5.19
N ARG A 171 -18.49 19.41 -4.33
CA ARG A 171 -19.74 19.04 -3.66
C ARG A 171 -20.89 18.79 -4.63
N MET A 172 -21.03 19.63 -5.66
CA MET A 172 -22.06 19.44 -6.68
C MET A 172 -21.84 18.15 -7.49
N ALA A 173 -20.59 17.80 -7.79
CA ALA A 173 -20.24 16.52 -8.43
C ALA A 173 -20.54 15.33 -7.51
N LEU A 174 -20.29 15.44 -6.20
CA LEU A 174 -20.58 14.40 -5.21
C LEU A 174 -22.09 14.20 -5.01
N ASP A 175 -22.87 15.29 -4.91
CA ASP A 175 -24.33 15.25 -4.86
C ASP A 175 -24.91 14.58 -6.12
N LEU A 176 -24.34 14.89 -7.30
CA LEU A 176 -24.72 14.24 -8.56
C LEU A 176 -24.36 12.74 -8.57
N LYS A 177 -23.17 12.35 -8.07
CA LYS A 177 -22.78 10.94 -7.90
C LYS A 177 -23.74 10.20 -6.98
N ASN A 178 -24.14 10.81 -5.87
CA ASN A 178 -25.11 10.25 -4.93
C ASN A 178 -26.51 10.11 -5.56
N ALA A 179 -26.97 11.11 -6.33
CA ALA A 179 -28.23 11.03 -7.07
C ALA A 179 -28.23 9.93 -8.16
N ILE A 180 -27.14 9.80 -8.93
CA ILE A 180 -27.00 8.75 -9.96
C ILE A 180 -26.98 7.35 -9.34
N ASN A 181 -26.32 7.18 -8.19
CA ASN A 181 -26.30 5.91 -7.47
C ASN A 181 -27.67 5.56 -6.87
N ALA A 182 -28.43 6.56 -6.38
CA ALA A 182 -29.80 6.36 -5.91
C ALA A 182 -30.74 5.94 -7.06
N ASP A 183 -30.65 6.56 -8.24
CA ASP A 183 -31.48 6.24 -9.40
C ASP A 183 -31.18 4.83 -9.96
N ARG A 184 -29.91 4.40 -9.93
CA ARG A 184 -29.52 3.01 -10.25
C ARG A 184 -30.04 1.98 -9.24
N GLY A 185 -30.17 2.34 -7.96
CA GLY A 185 -30.82 1.51 -6.95
C GLY A 185 -32.33 1.35 -7.15
N GLY A 186 -32.97 2.28 -7.87
CA GLY A 186 -34.42 2.29 -8.11
C GLY A 186 -34.91 1.36 -9.24
N GLN A 187 -34.03 0.89 -10.13
CA GLN A 187 -34.42 0.03 -11.26
C GLN A 187 -34.47 -1.46 -10.91
N VAL A 188 -35.32 -1.82 -9.94
CA VAL A 188 -35.81 -3.21 -9.80
C VAL A 188 -36.97 -3.42 -10.78
N SER A 189 -36.80 -4.38 -11.68
CA SER A 189 -37.72 -4.68 -12.78
C SER A 189 -39.18 -4.83 -12.35
N ARG A 190 -40.06 -3.99 -12.90
CA ARG A 190 -41.52 -4.23 -12.90
C ARG A 190 -41.82 -5.48 -13.73
N PRO A 191 -42.50 -6.51 -13.20
CA PRO A 191 -42.99 -7.61 -14.02
C PRO A 191 -44.14 -7.11 -14.90
N GLN A 192 -43.95 -7.12 -16.22
CA GLN A 192 -45.10 -7.07 -17.14
C GLN A 192 -45.74 -8.46 -17.20
N ALA A 193 -47.07 -8.51 -17.13
CA ALA A 193 -47.83 -9.74 -17.17
C ALA A 193 -48.26 -10.05 -18.61
N GLU A 194 -47.87 -11.21 -19.14
CA GLU A 194 -48.47 -11.88 -20.29
C GLU A 194 -48.62 -13.40 -20.00
N PRO A 195 -49.48 -14.13 -20.75
CA PRO A 195 -50.33 -15.15 -20.14
C PRO A 195 -49.80 -16.60 -20.15
N VAL A 196 -50.49 -17.41 -19.35
CA VAL A 196 -50.26 -18.84 -19.06
C VAL A 196 -50.19 -19.72 -20.32
N GLN A 197 -49.16 -20.58 -20.36
CA GLN A 197 -49.24 -21.95 -20.90
C GLN A 197 -48.77 -22.96 -19.84
N GLU A 198 -49.23 -24.20 -19.96
CA GLU A 198 -49.33 -25.18 -18.86
C GLU A 198 -48.62 -26.50 -19.23
N HIS A 199 -48.24 -27.30 -18.22
CA HIS A 199 -47.50 -28.60 -18.26
C HIS A 199 -45.96 -28.47 -18.47
N ASP A 200 -45.09 -29.25 -17.83
CA ASP A 200 -45.22 -30.57 -17.14
C ASP A 200 -44.42 -30.63 -15.81
N PRO A 201 -44.55 -31.68 -14.96
CA PRO A 201 -43.93 -31.74 -13.63
C PRO A 201 -42.42 -32.07 -13.64
N ALA A 202 -41.70 -31.52 -12.66
CA ALA A 202 -40.24 -31.67 -12.53
C ALA A 202 -39.79 -33.11 -12.18
N PRO A 203 -38.65 -33.59 -12.73
CA PRO A 203 -38.10 -34.91 -12.42
C PRO A 203 -37.43 -34.95 -11.04
N THR A 204 -37.41 -36.14 -10.42
CA THR A 204 -36.80 -36.37 -9.11
C THR A 204 -35.28 -36.55 -9.16
N SER A 205 -34.62 -36.30 -8.02
CA SER A 205 -33.16 -36.19 -7.87
C SER A 205 -32.33 -37.43 -8.27
N GLN A 206 -32.97 -38.56 -8.60
CA GLN A 206 -32.29 -39.75 -9.11
C GLN A 206 -32.11 -39.75 -10.65
N GLN A 207 -32.82 -38.91 -11.40
CA GLN A 207 -32.57 -38.75 -12.85
C GLN A 207 -31.40 -37.79 -13.12
N MET A 208 -31.22 -36.74 -12.30
CA MET A 208 -30.10 -35.80 -12.43
C MET A 208 -28.72 -36.46 -12.23
N ALA A 209 -28.65 -37.55 -11.46
CA ALA A 209 -27.40 -38.29 -11.22
C ALA A 209 -26.96 -39.19 -12.40
N ALA A 210 -27.85 -39.47 -13.36
CA ALA A 210 -27.54 -40.29 -14.54
C ALA A 210 -27.08 -39.46 -15.76
N GLU A 211 -27.42 -38.17 -15.79
CA GLU A 211 -27.17 -37.27 -16.92
C GLU A 211 -25.84 -36.51 -16.81
N ALA A 212 -25.35 -36.30 -15.58
CA ALA A 212 -24.03 -35.73 -15.28
C ALA A 212 -22.83 -36.58 -15.79
N SER A 213 -23.07 -37.84 -16.18
CA SER A 213 -22.03 -38.74 -16.72
C SER A 213 -21.98 -38.78 -18.26
N ARG A 214 -22.70 -37.89 -18.96
CA ARG A 214 -22.72 -37.84 -20.44
C ARG A 214 -22.85 -36.43 -21.02
N LEU A 215 -21.94 -35.51 -20.67
CA LEU A 215 -21.68 -34.29 -21.47
C LEU A 215 -20.35 -33.65 -21.05
N ALA A 216 -19.27 -34.10 -21.66
CA ALA A 216 -17.94 -33.50 -21.52
C ALA A 216 -17.18 -33.57 -22.85
N GLU A 217 -17.56 -32.69 -23.78
CA GLU A 217 -16.71 -32.01 -24.78
C GLU A 217 -17.61 -31.22 -25.75
N PRO A 218 -17.27 -29.96 -26.02
CA PRO A 218 -17.04 -29.62 -27.43
C PRO A 218 -15.80 -28.75 -27.66
N ALA A 219 -14.91 -29.26 -28.53
CA ALA A 219 -14.07 -28.55 -29.50
C ALA A 219 -13.65 -27.09 -29.20
N GLN A 220 -12.39 -26.90 -28.79
CA GLN A 220 -11.67 -25.66 -29.10
C GLN A 220 -11.12 -25.71 -30.54
N LEU A 221 -11.40 -24.68 -31.34
CA LEU A 221 -10.70 -24.46 -32.61
C LEU A 221 -9.26 -24.01 -32.33
N GLY A 222 -8.29 -24.68 -32.96
CA GLY A 222 -6.88 -24.47 -32.67
C GLY A 222 -6.29 -23.20 -33.26
N SER A 223 -5.57 -22.44 -32.42
CA SER A 223 -4.52 -21.52 -32.86
C SER A 223 -3.17 -22.22 -32.71
N ARG A 224 -2.43 -22.36 -33.82
CA ARG A 224 -1.16 -23.11 -33.88
C ARG A 224 0.07 -22.40 -33.28
N GLY A 225 -0.10 -21.23 -32.66
CA GLY A 225 1.02 -20.40 -32.17
C GLY A 225 1.61 -20.80 -30.82
N ALA A 226 0.79 -21.22 -29.84
CA ALA A 226 1.24 -21.30 -28.45
C ALA A 226 2.05 -22.57 -28.09
N ALA A 227 1.86 -23.68 -28.81
CA ALA A 227 2.49 -24.96 -28.48
C ALA A 227 3.97 -25.07 -28.87
N VAL A 228 4.47 -24.15 -29.72
CA VAL A 228 5.87 -24.19 -30.21
C VAL A 228 6.84 -23.54 -29.22
N LEU A 229 6.39 -22.58 -28.41
CA LEU A 229 7.23 -21.85 -27.45
C LEU A 229 7.49 -22.63 -26.16
N ALA A 230 6.54 -23.44 -25.69
CA ALA A 230 6.73 -24.27 -24.49
C ALA A 230 7.71 -25.43 -24.73
N ALA A 231 7.63 -26.09 -25.88
CA ALA A 231 8.46 -27.25 -26.21
C ALA A 231 9.95 -26.91 -26.49
N GLY A 232 10.28 -25.62 -26.70
CA GLY A 232 11.67 -25.18 -26.87
C GLY A 232 12.44 -25.05 -25.56
N LEU A 233 11.76 -24.61 -24.48
CA LEU A 233 12.44 -24.23 -23.23
C LEU A 233 12.79 -25.43 -22.33
N GLU A 234 12.06 -26.53 -22.43
CA GLU A 234 12.32 -27.75 -21.64
C GLU A 234 13.47 -28.60 -22.22
N ALA A 235 13.91 -28.33 -23.46
CA ALA A 235 15.00 -29.04 -24.11
C ALA A 235 16.40 -28.52 -23.72
N GLU A 236 16.53 -27.26 -23.29
CA GLU A 236 17.83 -26.66 -22.91
C GLU A 236 18.25 -26.93 -21.45
N LEU A 237 17.34 -27.40 -20.59
CA LEU A 237 17.61 -27.56 -19.14
C LEU A 237 17.77 -29.01 -18.64
N GLY A 238 17.68 -30.02 -19.51
CA GLY A 238 18.34 -31.32 -19.29
C GLY A 238 17.92 -32.17 -18.06
N LEU A 239 16.77 -31.92 -17.44
CA LEU A 239 16.34 -32.61 -16.21
C LEU A 239 15.25 -33.67 -16.46
N THR A 240 15.67 -34.92 -16.76
CA THR A 240 14.77 -36.09 -16.74
C THR A 240 15.23 -37.16 -15.75
N PRO A 241 14.58 -37.29 -14.57
CA PRO A 241 14.78 -38.43 -13.68
C PRO A 241 13.90 -39.63 -14.12
N ARG A 242 14.50 -40.82 -14.24
CA ARG A 242 13.74 -42.08 -14.41
C ARG A 242 13.13 -42.54 -13.08
N PRO A 243 11.89 -43.08 -13.07
CA PRO A 243 11.38 -43.82 -11.91
C PRO A 243 11.82 -45.29 -11.95
N SER A 244 12.38 -45.78 -10.84
CA SER A 244 12.43 -47.20 -10.47
C SER A 244 12.05 -47.34 -8.98
N PRO A 245 11.40 -48.44 -8.56
CA PRO A 245 10.62 -48.44 -7.32
C PRO A 245 11.34 -48.96 -6.06
N LEU A 246 10.88 -48.44 -4.91
CA LEU A 246 10.85 -49.02 -3.55
C LEU A 246 12.17 -49.20 -2.74
N LYS A 247 12.19 -48.53 -1.58
CA LYS A 247 13.02 -48.72 -0.36
C LYS A 247 12.89 -50.16 0.22
N PRO A 248 13.74 -50.65 1.16
CA PRO A 248 14.52 -49.91 2.19
C PRO A 248 15.99 -50.47 2.40
N GLU A 249 16.89 -50.09 3.34
CA GLU A 249 17.05 -48.95 4.29
C GLU A 249 18.50 -48.79 4.85
N VAL A 250 18.70 -47.77 5.70
CA VAL A 250 19.75 -47.53 6.74
C VAL A 250 21.26 -47.77 6.44
N ALA A 251 21.96 -46.63 6.30
CA ALA A 251 23.26 -46.19 6.87
C ALA A 251 24.40 -47.17 7.27
N GLN A 252 25.61 -46.88 6.77
CA GLN A 252 26.88 -46.53 7.47
C GLN A 252 28.03 -46.63 6.45
N GLU A 253 28.68 -45.53 6.07
CA GLU A 253 29.90 -44.93 6.68
C GLU A 253 31.22 -45.68 6.43
N ALA A 254 32.18 -44.90 5.89
CA ALA A 254 33.64 -45.03 5.97
C ALA A 254 34.44 -46.09 5.15
N GLU A 255 35.57 -45.58 4.65
CA GLU A 255 36.87 -46.20 4.34
C GLU A 255 37.01 -47.37 3.34
N VAL A 256 38.00 -47.20 2.46
CA VAL A 256 38.65 -48.27 1.69
C VAL A 256 40.16 -48.14 1.88
N THR A 257 40.79 -49.12 2.53
CA THR A 257 42.21 -49.42 2.25
C THR A 257 42.50 -50.91 2.39
N GLU A 258 43.36 -51.39 1.48
CA GLU A 258 44.29 -52.54 1.59
C GLU A 258 43.87 -54.01 1.30
N GLN A 259 44.71 -54.60 0.44
CA GLN A 259 45.18 -56.00 0.33
C GLN A 259 44.26 -57.06 -0.33
N GLU A 260 44.69 -57.72 -1.44
CA GLU A 260 45.67 -58.83 -1.55
C GLU A 260 45.18 -60.12 -0.83
N THR A 261 45.13 -61.33 -1.39
CA THR A 261 45.81 -62.02 -2.52
C THR A 261 44.93 -63.25 -2.93
N ALA A 262 44.70 -63.59 -4.20
CA ALA A 262 45.45 -64.52 -5.10
C ALA A 262 45.09 -66.03 -5.02
N GLU A 263 45.56 -66.80 -6.02
CA GLU A 263 45.45 -68.27 -6.26
C GLU A 263 44.18 -68.82 -6.98
N VAL A 264 44.25 -69.75 -7.95
CA VAL A 264 45.34 -70.27 -8.84
C VAL A 264 44.70 -71.05 -10.03
N ASP A 265 45.37 -71.09 -11.20
CA ASP A 265 45.33 -71.98 -12.42
C ASP A 265 44.05 -72.81 -12.80
N GLN A 266 43.77 -73.27 -14.02
CA GLN A 266 44.49 -73.66 -15.26
C GLN A 266 43.59 -73.27 -16.49
N GLU A 267 43.93 -73.30 -17.79
CA GLU A 267 44.84 -74.12 -18.61
C GLU A 267 45.01 -73.43 -20.00
N LEU A 268 46.16 -73.57 -20.70
CA LEU A 268 46.44 -72.92 -22.01
C LEU A 268 46.19 -73.86 -23.21
N PRO A 269 46.02 -73.33 -24.44
CA PRO A 269 47.19 -73.26 -25.33
C PRO A 269 47.33 -71.96 -26.15
N GLU A 270 48.57 -71.63 -26.48
CA GLU A 270 48.99 -70.45 -27.25
C GLU A 270 48.67 -70.56 -28.76
N VAL A 271 48.39 -69.41 -29.39
CA VAL A 271 49.04 -69.07 -30.67
C VAL A 271 49.43 -67.58 -30.66
N ASN A 272 50.74 -67.33 -30.72
CA ASN A 272 51.28 -65.98 -30.90
C ASN A 272 50.84 -65.38 -32.25
N LEU A 273 50.30 -64.15 -32.23
CA LEU A 273 50.45 -63.24 -33.37
C LEU A 273 50.85 -61.85 -32.85
N LEU A 274 51.97 -61.36 -33.37
CA LEU A 274 52.63 -60.13 -32.94
C LEU A 274 51.74 -58.90 -33.15
N LEU A 275 51.57 -58.08 -32.12
CA LEU A 275 51.05 -56.73 -32.25
C LEU A 275 52.05 -55.88 -33.05
N ASN A 276 51.68 -55.45 -34.26
CA ASN A 276 52.46 -54.48 -35.04
C ASN A 276 52.48 -53.12 -34.32
N MET A 277 53.56 -52.82 -33.61
CA MET A 277 53.72 -51.52 -32.94
C MET A 277 53.77 -50.33 -33.94
N ASP A 278 54.18 -50.58 -35.19
CA ASP A 278 54.12 -49.57 -36.27
C ASP A 278 52.68 -49.25 -36.70
N GLU A 279 51.76 -50.21 -36.56
CA GLU A 279 50.37 -50.07 -37.00
C GLU A 279 49.54 -49.30 -35.96
N THR A 280 49.81 -49.54 -34.67
CA THR A 280 49.26 -48.73 -33.57
C THR A 280 49.85 -47.32 -33.52
N ALA A 281 51.14 -47.13 -33.83
CA ALA A 281 51.74 -45.80 -33.97
C ALA A 281 51.16 -45.01 -35.16
N ARG A 282 50.85 -45.69 -36.28
CA ARG A 282 50.10 -45.10 -37.40
C ARG A 282 48.67 -44.74 -37.02
N ALA A 283 47.96 -45.61 -36.30
CA ALA A 283 46.61 -45.29 -35.82
C ALA A 283 46.61 -44.05 -34.89
N ALA A 284 47.57 -43.94 -33.97
CA ALA A 284 47.70 -42.80 -33.07
C ALA A 284 48.03 -41.48 -33.81
N THR A 285 48.90 -41.54 -34.82
CA THR A 285 49.24 -40.36 -35.65
C THR A 285 48.11 -39.95 -36.59
N VAL A 286 47.33 -40.90 -37.12
CA VAL A 286 46.10 -40.61 -37.88
C VAL A 286 45.06 -39.94 -36.97
N ASN A 287 44.79 -40.48 -35.79
CA ASN A 287 43.81 -39.91 -34.85
C ASN A 287 44.22 -38.49 -34.37
N ALA A 288 45.51 -38.27 -34.10
CA ALA A 288 46.04 -36.93 -33.79
C ALA A 288 46.05 -35.96 -35.00
N SER A 289 45.97 -36.47 -36.23
CA SER A 289 45.80 -35.67 -37.44
C SER A 289 44.33 -35.33 -37.68
N GLU A 290 43.44 -36.29 -37.45
CA GLU A 290 41.98 -36.16 -37.48
C GLU A 290 41.49 -35.14 -36.46
N HIS A 291 41.97 -35.21 -35.20
CA HIS A 291 41.65 -34.19 -34.19
C HIS A 291 42.09 -32.79 -34.58
N ARG A 292 43.30 -32.62 -35.16
CA ARG A 292 43.74 -31.32 -35.66
C ARG A 292 42.91 -30.86 -36.86
N LEU A 293 42.54 -31.76 -37.75
CA LEU A 293 41.71 -31.45 -38.92
C LEU A 293 40.31 -31.00 -38.48
N LEU A 294 39.66 -31.73 -37.57
CA LEU A 294 38.37 -31.35 -36.97
C LEU A 294 38.46 -30.03 -36.22
N GLN A 295 39.54 -29.77 -35.48
CA GLN A 295 39.75 -28.49 -34.79
C GLN A 295 39.93 -27.33 -35.79
N GLN A 296 40.64 -27.53 -36.91
CA GLN A 296 40.80 -26.52 -37.95
C GLN A 296 39.51 -26.33 -38.78
N ILE A 297 38.74 -27.39 -39.03
CA ILE A 297 37.41 -27.32 -39.67
C ILE A 297 36.44 -26.54 -38.78
N GLY A 298 36.39 -26.84 -37.48
CA GLY A 298 35.58 -26.08 -36.51
C GLY A 298 36.02 -24.62 -36.42
N ARG A 299 37.33 -24.34 -36.47
CA ARG A 299 37.85 -22.97 -36.51
C ARG A 299 37.49 -22.24 -37.81
N ALA A 300 37.51 -22.92 -38.95
CA ALA A 300 37.12 -22.37 -40.24
C ALA A 300 35.60 -22.15 -40.36
N ALA A 301 34.78 -23.04 -39.80
CA ALA A 301 33.32 -22.85 -39.70
C ALA A 301 32.98 -21.64 -38.83
N ASN A 302 33.58 -21.53 -37.63
CA ASN A 302 33.42 -20.37 -36.74
C ASN A 302 34.00 -19.05 -37.32
N GLN A 303 34.82 -19.13 -38.38
CA GLN A 303 35.35 -17.98 -39.12
C GLN A 303 34.59 -17.71 -40.43
N GLY A 304 33.48 -18.43 -40.70
CA GLY A 304 32.67 -18.26 -41.92
C GLY A 304 33.35 -18.70 -43.22
N LEU A 305 34.41 -19.51 -43.13
CA LEU A 305 35.18 -20.02 -44.27
C LEU A 305 34.68 -21.36 -44.82
N LEU A 306 33.84 -22.06 -44.04
CA LEU A 306 33.18 -23.31 -44.43
C LEU A 306 31.70 -23.24 -44.00
N ASP A 307 30.80 -23.62 -44.90
CA ASP A 307 29.37 -23.71 -44.63
C ASP A 307 28.95 -25.18 -44.52
N VAL A 308 28.20 -25.53 -43.48
CA VAL A 308 27.86 -26.92 -43.16
C VAL A 308 26.43 -27.19 -43.60
N VAL A 309 26.30 -27.69 -44.83
CA VAL A 309 25.00 -28.04 -45.44
C VAL A 309 24.39 -29.23 -44.70
N GLN A 310 23.52 -28.95 -43.74
CA GLN A 310 22.74 -29.96 -43.02
C GLN A 310 21.45 -30.25 -43.81
N SER A 311 21.26 -31.51 -44.20
CA SER A 311 20.18 -31.91 -45.10
C SER A 311 18.80 -31.89 -44.43
N ASP A 312 17.87 -31.17 -45.06
CA ASP A 312 16.41 -31.27 -45.00
C ASP A 312 15.73 -31.27 -43.61
N ARG A 313 15.39 -30.05 -43.18
CA ARG A 313 14.09 -29.78 -42.53
C ARG A 313 13.58 -28.40 -42.96
N GLU A 314 12.57 -28.37 -43.81
CA GLU A 314 11.92 -27.13 -44.25
C GLU A 314 11.14 -26.49 -43.10
N GLY A 315 11.45 -25.22 -42.84
CA GLY A 315 10.71 -24.32 -41.95
C GLY A 315 11.10 -22.89 -42.26
N GLU A 316 10.13 -22.08 -42.73
CA GLU A 316 10.37 -20.66 -43.02
C GLU A 316 10.72 -19.88 -41.74
N GLY A 317 11.66 -18.93 -41.83
CA GLY A 317 11.83 -17.92 -40.76
C GLY A 317 13.22 -17.72 -40.17
N SER A 318 14.32 -17.90 -40.92
CA SER A 318 15.62 -17.33 -40.56
C SER A 318 16.49 -17.10 -41.79
N ARG A 319 16.65 -15.84 -42.22
CA ARG A 319 17.80 -15.46 -43.05
C ARG A 319 18.99 -15.27 -42.11
N PRO A 320 20.11 -15.98 -42.29
CA PRO A 320 21.35 -15.62 -41.61
C PRO A 320 21.72 -14.19 -41.99
N LEU A 321 22.11 -13.38 -41.00
CA LEU A 321 22.67 -12.05 -41.27
C LEU A 321 24.01 -12.24 -42.00
N ASP A 322 24.09 -11.76 -43.24
CA ASP A 322 25.34 -11.71 -44.01
C ASP A 322 26.27 -10.65 -43.42
N LEU A 323 27.01 -11.02 -42.38
CA LEU A 323 27.95 -10.16 -41.66
C LEU A 323 29.16 -9.72 -42.51
N LEU A 324 29.23 -10.09 -43.79
CA LEU A 324 30.25 -9.64 -44.75
C LEU A 324 29.66 -9.23 -46.12
N GLY A 325 28.43 -8.70 -46.11
CA GLY A 325 27.79 -8.12 -47.28
C GLY A 325 28.69 -7.10 -48.00
N ARG A 326 28.99 -7.35 -49.27
CA ARG A 326 29.92 -6.52 -50.10
C ARG A 326 29.41 -5.10 -50.43
N ALA A 327 28.29 -4.67 -49.85
CA ALA A 327 27.63 -3.42 -50.20
C ALA A 327 28.35 -2.17 -49.65
N ASP A 328 28.79 -2.19 -48.39
CA ASP A 328 29.25 -0.99 -47.67
C ASP A 328 30.78 -0.84 -47.60
N ARG A 329 31.50 -1.24 -48.66
CA ARG A 329 32.92 -0.92 -48.79
C ARG A 329 33.07 0.35 -49.66
N PRO A 330 33.54 1.49 -49.12
CA PRO A 330 33.76 2.68 -49.94
C PRO A 330 34.84 2.39 -50.99
N LEU A 331 34.41 2.27 -52.25
CA LEU A 331 35.29 2.02 -53.39
C LEU A 331 36.05 3.30 -53.74
N ASN A 332 37.21 3.51 -53.11
CA ASN A 332 38.20 4.45 -53.59
C ASN A 332 38.71 3.95 -54.96
N PRO A 333 38.60 4.69 -56.09
CA PRO A 333 38.72 4.15 -57.45
C PRO A 333 40.16 3.83 -57.90
N LEU A 334 41.08 3.61 -56.96
CA LEU A 334 42.50 3.29 -57.18
C LEU A 334 43.00 2.32 -56.10
N ASP A 335 42.65 1.04 -56.21
CA ASP A 335 43.49 -0.09 -55.79
C ASP A 335 42.82 -1.44 -56.09
N ASN A 336 43.32 -2.15 -57.11
CA ASN A 336 42.61 -3.30 -57.68
C ASN A 336 42.98 -4.64 -57.02
N ILE A 337 43.97 -4.67 -56.12
CA ILE A 337 44.43 -5.87 -55.40
C ILE A 337 44.87 -5.50 -53.98
N SER A 338 44.13 -5.96 -52.97
CA SER A 338 44.57 -5.95 -51.57
C SER A 338 44.76 -7.38 -51.07
N VAL A 339 45.98 -7.74 -50.67
CA VAL A 339 46.26 -9.04 -50.01
C VAL A 339 46.42 -8.80 -48.52
N THR A 340 45.48 -9.29 -47.72
CA THR A 340 45.50 -9.21 -46.25
C THR A 340 45.68 -10.61 -45.68
N SER A 341 46.72 -10.84 -44.86
CA SER A 341 46.83 -12.08 -44.08
C SER A 341 45.88 -12.06 -42.87
N ALA A 342 45.71 -13.20 -42.22
CA ALA A 342 44.93 -13.29 -40.98
C ALA A 342 45.54 -12.44 -39.85
N ILE A 343 46.86 -12.21 -39.86
CA ILE A 343 47.58 -11.40 -38.86
C ILE A 343 47.39 -9.90 -39.14
N ASP A 344 47.35 -9.48 -40.41
CA ASP A 344 47.04 -8.10 -40.80
C ASP A 344 45.59 -7.74 -40.42
N ARG A 345 44.68 -8.72 -40.46
CA ARG A 345 43.28 -8.56 -40.05
C ARG A 345 43.14 -8.33 -38.54
N GLU A 346 43.94 -9.02 -37.73
CA GLU A 346 43.91 -8.90 -36.26
C GLU A 346 44.65 -7.64 -35.78
N THR A 347 45.82 -7.32 -36.37
CA THR A 347 46.56 -6.08 -36.07
C THR A 347 45.86 -4.82 -36.60
N GLY A 348 45.15 -4.90 -37.73
CA GLY A 348 44.32 -3.82 -38.25
C GLY A 348 43.09 -3.49 -37.38
N LEU A 349 42.61 -4.45 -36.58
CA LEU A 349 41.58 -4.21 -35.56
C LEU A 349 42.16 -3.49 -34.33
N ILE A 350 43.39 -3.82 -33.93
CA ILE A 350 44.08 -3.19 -32.79
C ILE A 350 44.57 -1.77 -33.14
N ALA A 351 44.99 -1.53 -34.39
CA ALA A 351 45.34 -0.20 -34.88
C ALA A 351 44.13 0.74 -35.04
N ARG A 352 42.91 0.20 -34.94
CA ARG A 352 41.64 0.93 -34.78
C ARG A 352 41.28 1.09 -33.29
N ALA A 353 42.28 1.44 -32.47
CA ALA A 353 42.01 2.11 -31.21
C ALA A 353 41.10 3.32 -31.49
N VAL A 354 40.04 3.46 -30.69
CA VAL A 354 38.94 4.40 -30.92
C VAL A 354 39.48 5.82 -31.12
N SER A 355 39.46 6.29 -32.37
CA SER A 355 39.40 7.72 -32.64
C SER A 355 37.94 8.14 -32.56
N ASP A 356 37.66 9.24 -31.86
CA ASP A 356 36.30 9.75 -31.64
C ASP A 356 35.50 9.94 -32.95
N SER A 357 36.21 10.07 -34.08
CA SER A 357 35.69 10.21 -35.44
C SER A 357 34.83 9.06 -35.97
N ASN A 358 34.81 7.86 -35.35
CA ASN A 358 34.01 6.72 -35.84
C ASN A 358 32.63 6.59 -35.17
N VAL A 359 32.37 7.32 -34.07
CA VAL A 359 31.04 7.31 -33.42
C VAL A 359 30.04 8.07 -34.29
N ASP A 360 30.44 9.24 -34.80
CA ASP A 360 29.57 10.13 -35.57
C ASP A 360 29.12 9.56 -36.94
N ASP A 361 29.82 8.57 -37.51
CA ASP A 361 29.45 7.93 -38.80
C ASP A 361 28.14 7.12 -38.72
N HIS A 362 27.73 6.69 -37.51
CA HIS A 362 26.47 5.97 -37.28
C HIS A 362 25.35 6.87 -36.70
N CYS A 363 25.65 8.15 -36.47
CA CYS A 363 24.72 9.12 -35.91
C CYS A 363 23.88 9.80 -37.00
N ILE A 364 22.59 10.06 -36.74
CA ILE A 364 21.77 10.88 -37.63
C ILE A 364 22.35 12.30 -37.67
N PRO A 365 22.76 12.82 -38.85
CA PRO A 365 23.42 14.11 -38.92
C PRO A 365 22.45 15.26 -38.65
N ASP A 366 22.85 16.20 -37.80
CA ASP A 366 22.06 17.34 -37.30
C ASP A 366 21.17 18.02 -38.35
N ARG A 367 21.64 18.19 -39.59
CA ARG A 367 20.86 18.77 -40.71
C ARG A 367 19.50 18.09 -40.96
N ARG A 368 19.34 16.81 -40.59
CA ARG A 368 18.08 16.06 -40.75
C ARG A 368 17.07 16.35 -39.63
N ILE A 369 17.54 16.74 -38.44
CA ILE A 369 16.80 16.80 -37.16
C ILE A 369 16.88 18.15 -36.43
N SER A 370 17.56 19.14 -37.04
CA SER A 370 17.69 20.53 -36.54
C SER A 370 16.37 21.29 -36.58
N ILE A 371 15.47 20.97 -35.65
CA ILE A 371 14.11 21.50 -35.60
C ILE A 371 14.07 23.04 -35.53
N HIS A 372 15.01 23.64 -34.79
CA HIS A 372 15.18 25.09 -34.64
C HIS A 372 15.33 25.88 -35.97
N ASN A 373 15.69 25.21 -37.07
CA ASN A 373 15.83 25.84 -38.40
C ASN A 373 14.63 25.56 -39.34
N TRP A 374 13.51 25.03 -38.82
CA TRP A 374 12.35 24.66 -39.64
C TRP A 374 11.21 25.68 -39.63
N GLY A 375 11.22 26.60 -38.67
CA GLY A 375 10.33 27.75 -38.58
C GLY A 375 11.11 29.01 -38.20
N ASN A 376 10.37 30.07 -37.90
CA ASN A 376 10.91 31.36 -37.44
C ASN A 376 10.05 31.89 -36.27
N ASP A 377 10.70 32.35 -35.20
CA ASP A 377 10.00 32.94 -34.05
C ASP A 377 9.51 34.38 -34.32
N GLU A 378 10.09 35.09 -35.32
CA GLU A 378 9.71 36.49 -35.62
C GLU A 378 8.42 36.64 -36.42
N SER A 379 7.94 35.58 -37.09
CA SER A 379 6.75 35.63 -37.95
C SER A 379 5.63 34.75 -37.44
N SER A 380 4.36 35.17 -37.58
CA SER A 380 3.25 34.39 -37.03
C SER A 380 3.11 33.00 -37.67
N PHE A 381 2.52 32.06 -36.95
CA PHE A 381 2.19 30.73 -37.47
C PHE A 381 1.42 30.80 -38.79
N ALA A 382 0.44 31.70 -38.90
CA ALA A 382 -0.39 31.86 -40.08
C ALA A 382 0.42 32.33 -41.32
N ASP A 383 1.35 33.25 -41.13
CA ASP A 383 2.20 33.80 -42.22
C ASP A 383 3.15 32.73 -42.79
N GLN A 384 3.66 31.84 -41.93
CA GLN A 384 4.51 30.71 -42.34
C GLN A 384 3.70 29.58 -42.98
N LEU A 385 2.49 29.33 -42.47
CA LEU A 385 1.61 28.24 -42.92
C LEU A 385 1.05 28.48 -44.34
N GLY A 386 0.64 29.71 -44.65
CA GLY A 386 -0.01 30.05 -45.92
C GLY A 386 0.77 29.64 -47.18
N PRO A 387 2.05 30.07 -47.33
CA PRO A 387 2.88 29.71 -48.47
C PRO A 387 3.12 28.20 -48.61
N LEU A 388 3.33 27.50 -47.49
CA LEU A 388 3.56 26.04 -47.51
C LEU A 388 2.31 25.26 -47.91
N ARG A 389 1.12 25.64 -47.41
CA ARG A 389 -0.15 25.02 -47.83
C ARG A 389 -0.43 25.25 -49.30
N GLY A 390 -0.13 26.44 -49.83
CA GLY A 390 -0.23 26.75 -51.27
C GLY A 390 0.74 25.94 -52.14
N ALA A 391 1.83 25.42 -51.57
CA ALA A 391 2.86 24.66 -52.28
C ALA A 391 2.72 23.12 -52.15
N LEU A 392 1.64 22.62 -51.53
CA LEU A 392 1.42 21.17 -51.30
C LEU A 392 1.17 20.39 -52.59
N VAL A 393 0.51 21.01 -53.56
CA VAL A 393 0.06 20.38 -54.81
C VAL A 393 0.61 21.18 -55.98
N ARG A 394 1.06 20.49 -57.03
CA ARG A 394 1.57 21.09 -58.27
C ARG A 394 0.46 21.14 -59.33
N GLU A 395 0.84 21.34 -60.59
CA GLU A 395 -0.05 21.11 -61.72
C GLU A 395 -0.54 19.65 -61.74
N PHE A 396 -1.78 19.43 -62.22
CA PHE A 396 -2.40 18.10 -62.38
C PHE A 396 -2.55 17.28 -61.08
N ASP A 397 -2.82 17.93 -59.95
CA ASP A 397 -3.03 17.31 -58.64
C ASP A 397 -1.83 16.46 -58.11
N ASP A 398 -0.63 16.67 -58.66
CA ASP A 398 0.59 15.97 -58.23
C ASP A 398 1.09 16.51 -56.88
N VAL A 399 1.10 15.65 -55.86
CA VAL A 399 1.56 15.98 -54.50
C VAL A 399 3.06 16.33 -54.52
N ASN A 400 3.40 17.52 -54.01
CA ASN A 400 4.77 18.03 -53.96
C ASN A 400 5.54 17.45 -52.75
N PRO A 401 6.50 16.52 -52.93
CA PRO A 401 7.16 15.88 -51.78
C PRO A 401 8.06 16.82 -50.99
N ALA A 402 8.48 17.94 -51.58
CA ALA A 402 9.22 18.99 -50.88
C ALA A 402 8.28 19.88 -50.04
N GLY A 403 7.11 20.25 -50.59
CA GLY A 403 6.10 21.05 -49.89
C GLY A 403 5.50 20.32 -48.70
N VAL A 404 5.16 19.03 -48.86
CA VAL A 404 4.65 18.19 -47.77
C VAL A 404 5.69 18.04 -46.64
N ARG A 405 6.95 17.76 -46.96
CA ARG A 405 8.03 17.66 -45.94
C ARG A 405 8.31 18.99 -45.26
N ALA A 406 8.27 20.12 -45.99
CA ALA A 406 8.42 21.44 -45.39
C ALA A 406 7.25 21.75 -44.43
N LEU A 407 6.02 21.44 -44.81
CA LEU A 407 4.85 21.64 -43.95
C LEU A 407 4.87 20.72 -42.72
N ALA A 408 5.22 19.44 -42.88
CA ALA A 408 5.37 18.52 -41.76
C ALA A 408 6.44 19.01 -40.77
N LYS A 409 7.56 19.53 -41.26
CA LYS A 409 8.60 20.17 -40.44
C LYS A 409 8.14 21.44 -39.74
N LEU A 410 7.30 22.27 -40.38
CA LEU A 410 6.70 23.43 -39.74
C LEU A 410 5.72 23.02 -38.62
N TYR A 411 4.91 21.98 -38.84
CA TYR A 411 4.04 21.44 -37.79
C TYR A 411 4.85 20.90 -36.61
N LEU A 412 5.90 20.11 -36.85
CA LEU A 412 6.84 19.67 -35.80
C LEU A 412 7.47 20.86 -35.06
N TYR A 413 7.90 21.90 -35.78
CA TYR A 413 8.47 23.11 -35.15
C TYR A 413 7.54 23.71 -34.11
N PHE A 414 6.22 23.75 -34.37
CA PHE A 414 5.21 24.26 -33.45
C PHE A 414 4.64 23.21 -32.46
N GLY A 415 5.16 21.98 -32.45
CA GLY A 415 4.71 20.90 -31.56
C GLY A 415 3.50 20.08 -32.06
N PHE A 416 3.03 20.32 -33.28
CA PHE A 416 1.87 19.65 -33.87
C PHE A 416 2.24 18.29 -34.50
N GLY A 417 2.41 17.25 -33.67
CA GLY A 417 2.83 15.93 -34.11
C GLY A 417 1.78 15.21 -34.96
N ALA A 418 0.52 15.22 -34.53
CA ALA A 418 -0.58 14.56 -35.25
C ALA A 418 -0.74 15.10 -36.68
N GLU A 419 -0.66 16.42 -36.85
CA GLU A 419 -0.70 17.13 -38.12
C GLU A 419 0.52 16.82 -38.98
N ALA A 420 1.73 16.82 -38.40
CA ALA A 420 2.95 16.46 -39.10
C ALA A 420 2.88 15.04 -39.68
N ARG A 421 2.42 14.07 -38.87
CA ARG A 421 2.19 12.69 -39.31
C ARG A 421 1.12 12.62 -40.40
N ALA A 422 -0.01 13.32 -40.25
CA ALA A 422 -1.06 13.35 -41.25
C ALA A 422 -0.57 13.91 -42.61
N MET A 423 0.37 14.86 -42.60
CA MET A 423 1.02 15.31 -43.85
C MET A 423 1.97 14.25 -44.40
N LEU A 424 2.77 13.60 -43.56
CA LEU A 424 3.74 12.59 -43.99
C LEU A 424 3.07 11.34 -44.60
N THR A 425 1.85 10.99 -44.20
CA THR A 425 1.08 9.87 -44.80
C THR A 425 0.49 10.19 -46.18
N MET A 426 0.46 11.45 -46.61
CA MET A 426 0.01 11.84 -47.96
C MET A 426 1.04 11.59 -49.07
N LEU A 427 2.27 11.21 -48.71
CA LEU A 427 3.35 10.95 -49.68
C LEU A 427 3.17 9.58 -50.34
N PRO A 428 3.19 9.49 -51.69
CA PRO A 428 3.15 8.20 -52.37
C PRO A 428 4.50 7.47 -52.21
N ALA A 429 4.44 6.15 -52.00
CA ALA A 429 5.57 5.33 -51.55
C ALA A 429 6.77 5.29 -52.51
N ASP A 430 6.58 5.62 -53.80
CA ASP A 430 7.63 5.73 -54.82
C ASP A 430 8.48 7.01 -54.71
N ARG A 431 8.01 8.02 -53.96
CA ARG A 431 8.67 9.34 -53.81
C ARG A 431 9.08 9.66 -52.37
N VAL A 432 9.08 8.64 -51.51
CA VAL A 432 9.43 8.70 -50.11
C VAL A 432 10.91 8.38 -49.91
N ASP A 433 11.60 9.22 -49.14
CA ASP A 433 12.85 8.84 -48.45
C ASP A 433 12.45 8.13 -47.15
N ALA A 434 12.57 6.80 -47.13
CA ALA A 434 12.05 5.97 -46.04
C ALA A 434 12.75 6.25 -44.70
N GLU A 435 14.07 6.51 -44.73
CA GLU A 435 14.84 6.83 -43.53
C GLU A 435 14.38 8.19 -42.96
N GLN A 436 14.30 9.21 -43.82
CA GLN A 436 13.85 10.54 -43.40
C GLN A 436 12.38 10.57 -42.95
N GLN A 437 11.48 9.83 -43.63
CA GLN A 437 10.08 9.75 -43.23
C GLN A 437 9.94 9.06 -41.87
N ALA A 438 10.66 7.94 -41.64
CA ALA A 438 10.67 7.27 -40.35
C ALA A 438 11.19 8.19 -39.23
N THR A 439 12.27 8.94 -39.46
CA THR A 439 12.77 9.93 -38.47
C THR A 439 11.72 10.99 -38.14
N LEU A 440 11.05 11.58 -39.14
CA LEU A 440 10.04 12.63 -38.92
C LEU A 440 8.76 12.08 -38.28
N LEU A 441 8.38 10.83 -38.57
CA LEU A 441 7.27 10.14 -37.89
C LEU A 441 7.60 9.87 -36.42
N ALA A 442 8.81 9.38 -36.12
CA ALA A 442 9.25 9.19 -34.74
C ALA A 442 9.26 10.50 -33.95
N MET A 443 9.72 11.60 -34.55
CA MET A 443 9.62 12.94 -33.93
C MET A 443 8.16 13.37 -33.71
N ALA A 444 7.26 13.09 -34.66
CA ALA A 444 5.84 13.41 -34.54
C ALA A 444 5.13 12.62 -33.45
N ASP A 445 5.49 11.35 -33.25
CA ASP A 445 4.98 10.52 -32.16
C ASP A 445 5.49 11.01 -30.80
N LEU A 446 6.76 11.44 -30.71
CA LEU A 446 7.32 12.05 -29.50
C LEU A 446 6.74 13.43 -29.14
N MET A 447 6.26 14.22 -30.11
CA MET A 447 5.58 15.49 -29.82
C MET A 447 4.30 15.26 -29.03
N ASP A 448 3.50 14.27 -29.48
CA ASP A 448 2.19 13.95 -28.91
C ASP A 448 2.29 12.97 -27.72
N GLY A 449 3.45 12.86 -27.07
CA GLY A 449 3.66 11.99 -25.89
C GLY A 449 3.53 10.48 -26.15
N ARG A 450 3.51 10.01 -27.41
CA ARG A 450 3.38 8.58 -27.71
C ARG A 450 4.70 7.84 -27.53
N GLU A 451 4.61 6.67 -26.90
CA GLU A 451 5.73 5.73 -26.80
C GLU A 451 6.12 5.18 -28.18
N LEU A 452 7.43 5.06 -28.41
CA LEU A 452 7.99 4.41 -29.58
C LEU A 452 8.29 2.94 -29.27
N GLY A 453 8.05 2.07 -30.26
CA GLY A 453 8.47 0.67 -30.15
C GLY A 453 10.00 0.54 -30.07
N ILE A 454 10.48 -0.53 -29.41
CA ILE A 454 11.89 -0.82 -29.09
C ILE A 454 12.87 -0.54 -30.25
N ASN A 455 12.45 -0.80 -31.50
CA ASN A 455 13.20 -0.47 -32.70
C ASN A 455 12.68 0.83 -33.32
N HIS A 456 13.35 1.96 -33.04
CA HIS A 456 13.02 3.26 -33.60
C HIS A 456 14.24 3.96 -34.23
N PRO A 457 14.08 4.97 -35.10
CA PRO A 457 15.19 5.60 -35.81
C PRO A 457 16.30 6.15 -34.92
N PHE A 458 15.98 6.53 -33.68
CA PHE A 458 16.94 7.08 -32.70
C PHE A 458 17.59 6.04 -31.76
N SER A 459 17.31 4.74 -31.92
CA SER A 459 17.80 3.73 -30.95
C SER A 459 19.33 3.68 -30.94
N GLY A 460 19.93 3.70 -29.75
CA GLY A 460 21.39 3.59 -29.57
C GLY A 460 22.21 4.85 -29.86
N GLN A 461 21.58 5.99 -30.17
CA GLN A 461 22.26 7.24 -30.52
C GLN A 461 22.52 8.20 -29.34
N GLN A 462 22.23 7.80 -28.10
CA GLN A 462 22.46 8.64 -26.92
C GLN A 462 23.91 9.11 -26.75
N GLY A 463 24.90 8.35 -27.24
CA GLY A 463 26.33 8.70 -27.18
C GLY A 463 26.84 9.63 -28.29
N CYS A 464 25.98 10.06 -29.22
CA CYS A 464 26.36 10.92 -30.34
C CYS A 464 26.71 12.35 -29.91
N ASN A 465 27.56 13.05 -30.67
CA ASN A 465 27.92 14.45 -30.38
C ASN A 465 26.89 15.49 -30.86
N GLY A 466 25.85 15.05 -31.58
CA GLY A 466 24.83 15.90 -32.20
C GLY A 466 23.47 15.89 -31.50
N GLN A 467 22.49 16.54 -32.11
CA GLN A 467 21.10 16.58 -31.61
C GLN A 467 20.43 15.19 -31.58
N SER A 468 20.99 14.19 -32.27
CA SER A 468 20.51 12.80 -32.20
C SER A 468 20.56 12.23 -30.79
N ALA A 469 21.47 12.68 -29.92
CA ALA A 469 21.53 12.25 -28.53
C ALA A 469 20.28 12.66 -27.73
N LEU A 470 19.82 13.92 -27.89
CA LEU A 470 18.57 14.40 -27.28
C LEU A 470 17.36 13.58 -27.76
N TRP A 471 17.22 13.41 -29.07
CA TRP A 471 16.09 12.65 -29.63
C TRP A 471 16.14 11.16 -29.26
N SER A 472 17.34 10.60 -29.05
CA SER A 472 17.54 9.23 -28.55
C SER A 472 17.10 9.07 -27.10
N VAL A 473 17.41 10.03 -26.22
CA VAL A 473 16.92 10.03 -24.83
C VAL A 473 15.40 10.19 -24.76
N LEU A 474 14.83 11.16 -25.49
CA LEU A 474 13.37 11.35 -25.54
C LEU A 474 12.62 10.12 -26.11
N ALA A 475 13.26 9.38 -27.02
CA ALA A 475 12.74 8.16 -27.61
C ALA A 475 12.84 6.93 -26.69
N ASP A 476 14.02 6.68 -26.13
CA ASP A 476 14.27 5.54 -25.22
C ASP A 476 13.56 5.73 -23.86
N GLY A 477 13.24 6.97 -23.48
CA GLY A 477 12.59 7.31 -22.21
C GLY A 477 13.48 7.20 -20.97
N ASN A 478 14.78 6.97 -21.15
CA ASN A 478 15.77 6.82 -20.08
C ASN A 478 17.16 7.31 -20.53
N ILE A 479 18.01 7.64 -19.57
CA ILE A 479 19.40 8.07 -19.81
C ILE A 479 20.35 6.91 -19.48
N ARG A 480 21.07 6.45 -20.49
CA ARG A 480 22.08 5.39 -20.36
C ARG A 480 23.40 5.97 -19.85
N LYS A 481 24.18 5.18 -19.12
CA LYS A 481 25.54 5.58 -18.65
C LYS A 481 26.54 5.94 -19.75
N THR A 482 26.23 5.64 -21.01
CA THR A 482 27.02 5.98 -22.20
C THR A 482 26.46 7.19 -22.97
N ALA A 483 25.48 7.90 -22.40
CA ALA A 483 24.89 9.08 -23.02
C ALA A 483 25.84 10.28 -22.98
N ASN A 484 25.83 11.09 -24.04
CA ASN A 484 26.55 12.35 -24.10
C ASN A 484 25.68 13.47 -23.50
N THR A 485 25.78 13.64 -22.18
CA THR A 485 24.96 14.60 -21.41
C THR A 485 25.18 16.05 -21.87
N ASP A 486 26.38 16.41 -22.31
CA ASP A 486 26.68 17.72 -22.90
C ASP A 486 25.95 17.92 -24.24
N ALA A 487 25.95 16.91 -25.12
CA ALA A 487 25.24 16.98 -26.41
C ALA A 487 23.71 17.06 -26.21
N ILE A 488 23.16 16.36 -25.22
CA ILE A 488 21.75 16.44 -24.83
C ILE A 488 21.39 17.85 -24.36
N GLN A 489 22.15 18.41 -23.41
CA GLN A 489 21.94 19.78 -22.91
C GLN A 489 22.08 20.84 -24.03
N GLN A 490 23.08 20.73 -24.90
CA GLN A 490 23.26 21.62 -26.05
C GLN A 490 22.14 21.46 -27.09
N GLY A 491 21.64 20.25 -27.30
CA GLY A 491 20.49 19.97 -28.14
C GLY A 491 19.23 20.65 -27.60
N PHE A 492 18.97 20.49 -26.30
CA PHE A 492 17.82 21.07 -25.62
C PHE A 492 17.87 22.60 -25.60
N ALA A 493 19.03 23.19 -25.29
CA ALA A 493 19.21 24.64 -25.31
C ALA A 493 18.94 25.28 -26.68
N LYS A 494 19.21 24.55 -27.78
CA LYS A 494 18.91 24.98 -29.15
C LYS A 494 17.43 24.87 -29.54
N LEU A 495 16.57 24.21 -28.76
CA LEU A 495 15.14 24.13 -29.06
C LEU A 495 14.45 25.52 -28.93
N PRO A 496 13.41 25.80 -29.75
CA PRO A 496 12.48 26.91 -29.54
C PRO A 496 11.84 26.90 -28.14
N VAL A 497 11.39 28.07 -27.67
CA VAL A 497 10.87 28.26 -26.30
C VAL A 497 9.74 27.29 -25.95
N HIS A 498 8.72 27.18 -26.79
CA HIS A 498 7.56 26.29 -26.57
C HIS A 498 7.93 24.81 -26.57
N LEU A 499 8.93 24.39 -27.38
CA LEU A 499 9.42 23.01 -27.33
C LEU A 499 10.26 22.73 -26.07
N ARG A 500 11.00 23.73 -25.55
CA ARG A 500 11.67 23.59 -24.24
C ARG A 500 10.65 23.48 -23.10
N VAL A 501 9.55 24.22 -23.15
CA VAL A 501 8.45 24.09 -22.20
C VAL A 501 7.85 22.68 -22.26
N ASN A 502 7.55 22.16 -23.45
CA ASN A 502 6.95 20.83 -23.63
C ASN A 502 7.88 19.67 -23.21
N PHE A 503 9.18 19.73 -23.55
CA PHE A 503 10.12 18.63 -23.27
C PHE A 503 10.90 18.76 -21.96
N GLY A 504 10.98 19.97 -21.39
CA GLY A 504 11.81 20.26 -20.23
C GLY A 504 11.44 19.43 -19.00
N PRO A 505 10.17 19.41 -18.56
CA PRO A 505 9.72 18.57 -17.45
C PRO A 505 10.10 17.09 -17.63
N ARG A 506 9.68 16.49 -18.75
CA ARG A 506 9.94 15.06 -19.04
C ARG A 506 11.43 14.74 -19.15
N LEU A 507 12.23 15.59 -19.80
CA LEU A 507 13.68 15.40 -19.89
C LEU A 507 14.36 15.56 -18.53
N SER A 508 13.87 16.48 -17.70
CA SER A 508 14.36 16.70 -16.35
C SER A 508 14.13 15.48 -15.45
N SER A 509 12.93 14.90 -15.46
CA SER A 509 12.64 13.66 -14.74
C SER A 509 13.62 12.53 -15.13
N MET A 510 13.89 12.34 -16.43
CA MET A 510 14.87 11.33 -16.87
C MET A 510 16.30 11.56 -16.36
N PHE A 511 16.73 12.81 -16.16
CA PHE A 511 18.01 13.14 -15.52
C PHE A 511 17.98 12.93 -14.00
N ALA A 512 16.83 13.20 -13.36
CA ALA A 512 16.66 12.95 -11.94
C ALA A 512 16.69 11.44 -11.64
N ASP A 513 15.95 10.64 -12.41
CA ASP A 513 15.93 9.17 -12.36
C ASP A 513 17.31 8.53 -12.59
N SER A 514 18.17 9.17 -13.42
CA SER A 514 19.54 8.72 -13.66
C SER A 514 20.53 9.12 -12.55
N GLY A 515 20.10 9.94 -11.58
CA GLY A 515 20.91 10.47 -10.48
C GLY A 515 21.63 11.80 -10.78
N ASP A 516 21.41 12.39 -11.96
CA ASP A 516 22.04 13.64 -12.41
C ASP A 516 21.18 14.88 -12.05
N LEU A 517 20.80 14.99 -10.76
CA LEU A 517 19.89 16.02 -10.24
C LEU A 517 20.27 17.45 -10.67
N HIS A 518 21.55 17.79 -10.67
CA HIS A 518 22.01 19.14 -11.07
C HIS A 518 21.67 19.49 -12.53
N ILE A 519 21.63 18.50 -13.43
CA ILE A 519 21.25 18.68 -14.84
C ILE A 519 19.73 18.83 -14.94
N ALA A 520 18.97 18.03 -14.19
CA ALA A 520 17.52 18.14 -14.07
C ALA A 520 17.10 19.56 -13.62
N GLU A 521 17.62 20.05 -12.49
CA GLU A 521 17.41 21.42 -12.02
C GLU A 521 17.78 22.47 -13.08
N SER A 522 18.88 22.27 -13.80
CA SER A 522 19.36 23.22 -14.83
C SER A 522 18.35 23.32 -15.99
N ILE A 523 17.77 22.19 -16.38
CA ILE A 523 16.72 22.10 -17.40
C ILE A 523 15.46 22.85 -16.92
N LEU A 524 14.91 22.55 -15.74
CA LEU A 524 13.70 23.22 -15.25
C LEU A 524 13.91 24.73 -15.04
N ARG A 525 15.06 25.15 -14.47
CA ARG A 525 15.41 26.57 -14.36
C ARG A 525 15.53 27.27 -15.71
N SER A 526 15.81 26.55 -16.80
CA SER A 526 15.79 27.13 -18.14
C SER A 526 14.36 27.28 -18.71
N VAL A 527 13.43 26.43 -18.26
CA VAL A 527 11.99 26.48 -18.60
C VAL A 527 11.29 27.59 -17.84
N SER A 528 11.41 27.64 -16.51
CA SER A 528 10.74 28.67 -15.68
C SER A 528 11.18 30.09 -16.05
N ARG A 529 12.43 30.27 -16.47
CA ARG A 529 12.96 31.55 -16.98
C ARG A 529 12.41 32.00 -18.34
N THR A 530 11.59 31.20 -19.01
CA THR A 530 10.93 31.62 -20.26
C THR A 530 9.82 32.66 -20.05
N GLY A 531 9.29 32.77 -18.83
CA GLY A 531 8.20 33.71 -18.49
C GLY A 531 6.82 33.28 -19.00
N MET A 532 6.66 32.02 -19.40
CA MET A 532 5.33 31.40 -19.59
C MET A 532 4.71 31.20 -18.21
N GLU A 533 3.53 31.79 -17.97
CA GLU A 533 2.87 31.77 -16.65
C GLU A 533 2.27 30.40 -16.26
N PHE A 534 2.22 29.43 -17.17
CA PHE A 534 1.55 28.15 -16.94
C PHE A 534 2.26 27.00 -17.69
N VAL A 535 2.73 26.01 -16.94
CA VAL A 535 3.37 24.78 -17.44
C VAL A 535 2.98 23.63 -16.48
N PRO A 536 1.88 22.90 -16.73
CA PRO A 536 1.34 21.90 -15.80
C PRO A 536 2.37 20.87 -15.32
N GLU A 537 3.20 20.37 -16.23
CA GLU A 537 4.15 19.32 -15.91
C GLU A 537 5.36 19.83 -15.11
N LEU A 538 5.53 21.16 -14.98
CA LEU A 538 6.66 21.75 -14.24
C LEU A 538 6.56 21.47 -12.74
N ASN A 539 5.39 21.66 -12.13
CA ASN A 539 5.22 21.44 -10.68
C ASN A 539 5.45 19.97 -10.31
N LEU A 540 4.93 19.03 -11.13
CA LEU A 540 5.20 17.60 -10.94
C LEU A 540 6.70 17.25 -11.11
N ALA A 541 7.39 17.85 -12.08
CA ALA A 541 8.82 17.61 -12.27
C ALA A 541 9.67 18.23 -11.14
N GLU A 542 9.28 19.39 -10.61
CA GLU A 542 9.92 19.99 -9.43
C GLU A 542 9.65 19.16 -8.15
N ALA A 543 8.43 18.61 -7.99
CA ALA A 543 8.09 17.71 -6.89
C ALA A 543 8.92 16.41 -6.92
N ALA A 544 9.03 15.75 -8.08
CA ALA A 544 9.80 14.51 -8.23
C ALA A 544 11.31 14.71 -7.94
N ILE A 545 11.88 15.88 -8.27
CA ILE A 545 13.27 16.21 -7.91
C ILE A 545 13.39 16.40 -6.40
N ALA A 546 12.49 17.17 -5.77
CA ALA A 546 12.50 17.40 -4.33
C ALA A 546 12.33 16.10 -3.53
N GLU A 547 11.57 15.12 -4.04
CA GLU A 547 11.43 13.80 -3.43
C GLU A 547 12.76 13.03 -3.43
N LEU A 548 13.50 13.06 -4.55
CA LEU A 548 14.83 12.44 -4.67
C LEU A 548 15.89 13.15 -3.81
N GLU A 549 15.71 14.44 -3.50
CA GLU A 549 16.54 15.19 -2.54
C GLU A 549 16.11 14.95 -1.07
N GLY A 550 14.91 14.40 -0.85
CA GLY A 550 14.33 14.17 0.48
C GLY A 550 13.67 15.40 1.11
N ASP A 551 13.41 16.48 0.35
CA ASP A 551 12.75 17.69 0.82
C ASP A 551 11.22 17.57 0.71
N THR A 552 10.62 16.86 1.66
CA THR A 552 9.17 16.62 1.67
C THR A 552 8.31 17.87 1.82
N GLU A 553 8.87 18.98 2.35
CA GLU A 553 8.15 20.25 2.43
C GLU A 553 8.00 20.88 1.03
N VAL A 554 9.06 20.87 0.22
CA VAL A 554 9.00 21.34 -1.18
C VAL A 554 8.16 20.41 -2.06
N VAL A 555 8.23 19.09 -1.87
CA VAL A 555 7.33 18.14 -2.57
C VAL A 555 5.87 18.52 -2.32
N ALA A 556 5.50 18.71 -1.05
CA ALA A 556 4.12 19.06 -0.70
C ALA A 556 3.69 20.44 -1.24
N GLU A 557 4.56 21.46 -1.19
CA GLU A 557 4.29 22.78 -1.78
C GLU A 557 3.93 22.65 -3.28
N LYS A 558 4.76 21.92 -4.04
CA LYS A 558 4.59 21.75 -5.48
C LYS A 558 3.35 20.95 -5.86
N LEU A 559 3.04 19.89 -5.12
CA LEU A 559 1.82 19.11 -5.33
C LEU A 559 0.56 19.91 -4.95
N ILE A 560 0.62 20.76 -3.92
CA ILE A 560 -0.49 21.65 -3.53
C ILE A 560 -0.75 22.71 -4.61
N ASP A 561 0.29 23.33 -5.14
CA ASP A 561 0.18 24.33 -6.23
C ASP A 561 -0.46 23.69 -7.48
N GLU A 562 0.00 22.50 -7.89
CA GLU A 562 -0.54 21.78 -9.04
C GLU A 562 -2.03 21.42 -8.88
N VAL A 563 -2.43 20.97 -7.69
CA VAL A 563 -3.84 20.71 -7.35
C VAL A 563 -4.67 22.00 -7.34
N ALA A 564 -4.09 23.13 -6.93
CA ALA A 564 -4.77 24.43 -6.91
C ALA A 564 -5.00 25.00 -8.33
N GLU A 565 -4.08 24.74 -9.26
CA GLU A 565 -4.18 25.16 -10.67
C GLU A 565 -5.24 24.39 -11.47
N ARG A 566 -5.65 23.19 -11.02
CA ARG A 566 -6.65 22.30 -11.67
C ARG A 566 -6.30 21.95 -13.13
N THR A 567 -5.03 21.59 -13.36
CA THR A 567 -4.54 21.15 -14.66
C THR A 567 -5.04 19.73 -15.02
N GLU A 568 -4.66 19.21 -16.20
CA GLU A 568 -4.85 17.79 -16.56
C GLU A 568 -4.07 16.83 -15.63
N SER A 569 -2.98 17.31 -15.03
CA SER A 569 -2.09 16.56 -14.13
C SER A 569 -2.51 16.62 -12.64
N ALA A 570 -3.40 17.55 -12.27
CA ALA A 570 -3.89 17.71 -10.90
C ALA A 570 -4.45 16.44 -10.23
N PRO A 571 -5.13 15.49 -10.92
CA PRO A 571 -5.55 14.24 -10.29
C PRO A 571 -4.39 13.32 -9.89
N THR A 572 -3.27 13.36 -10.63
CA THR A 572 -2.05 12.61 -10.28
C THR A 572 -1.37 13.27 -9.09
N ALA A 573 -1.17 14.60 -9.14
CA ALA A 573 -0.61 15.36 -8.02
C ALA A 573 -1.38 15.15 -6.70
N LEU A 574 -2.71 15.00 -6.77
CA LEU A 574 -3.55 14.71 -5.61
C LEU A 574 -3.33 13.31 -5.03
N ILE A 575 -3.07 12.29 -5.87
CA ILE A 575 -2.71 10.94 -5.41
C ILE A 575 -1.38 11.00 -4.67
N ASP A 576 -0.35 11.56 -5.31
CA ASP A 576 1.01 11.63 -4.78
C ASP A 576 1.04 12.39 -3.44
N LEU A 577 0.22 13.44 -3.29
CA LEU A 577 0.08 14.22 -2.06
C LEU A 577 -0.64 13.47 -0.92
N ILE A 578 -1.57 12.58 -1.25
CA ILE A 578 -2.22 11.68 -0.28
C ILE A 578 -1.23 10.60 0.19
N GLU A 579 -0.43 10.05 -0.73
CA GLU A 579 0.61 9.06 -0.43
C GLU A 579 1.72 9.67 0.45
N LEU A 580 2.23 10.86 0.11
CA LEU A 580 3.15 11.63 0.95
C LEU A 580 2.57 11.88 2.36
N SER A 581 1.31 12.30 2.43
CA SER A 581 0.64 12.56 3.72
C SER A 581 0.46 11.31 4.58
N TYR A 582 0.28 10.14 3.95
CA TYR A 582 0.28 8.85 4.63
C TYR A 582 1.67 8.45 5.13
N ASN A 583 2.70 8.60 4.28
CA ASN A 583 4.08 8.24 4.61
C ASN A 583 4.61 9.09 5.79
N GLU A 584 4.34 10.40 5.80
CA GLU A 584 4.74 11.30 6.88
C GLU A 584 3.80 11.32 8.10
N ARG A 585 2.72 10.53 8.07
CA ARG A 585 1.64 10.55 9.09
C ARG A 585 1.11 11.96 9.39
N LYS A 586 1.10 12.85 8.40
CA LYS A 586 0.52 14.19 8.51
C LYS A 586 -1.01 14.15 8.34
N ALA A 587 -1.66 15.29 8.59
CA ALA A 587 -3.10 15.46 8.38
C ALA A 587 -3.37 16.17 7.05
N LEU A 588 -4.40 15.73 6.33
CA LEU A 588 -4.91 16.37 5.11
C LEU A 588 -5.99 17.42 5.43
N SER A 589 -6.26 18.32 4.47
CA SER A 589 -7.44 19.19 4.54
C SER A 589 -8.74 18.39 4.46
N PRO A 590 -9.79 18.77 5.22
CA PRO A 590 -11.09 18.09 5.20
C PRO A 590 -11.81 18.13 3.83
N ASP A 591 -11.44 19.04 2.92
CA ASP A 591 -12.04 19.12 1.58
C ASP A 591 -11.41 18.12 0.56
N VAL A 592 -10.26 17.50 0.88
CA VAL A 592 -9.54 16.58 -0.02
C VAL A 592 -10.38 15.35 -0.42
N PRO A 593 -11.09 14.67 0.50
CA PRO A 593 -11.96 13.55 0.14
C PRO A 593 -13.10 13.92 -0.84
N GLU A 594 -13.62 15.15 -0.78
CA GLU A 594 -14.63 15.63 -1.74
C GLU A 594 -14.00 15.86 -3.13
N LEU A 595 -12.80 16.46 -3.17
CA LEU A 595 -12.07 16.72 -4.41
C LEU A 595 -11.68 15.43 -5.14
N ILE A 596 -11.09 14.46 -4.45
CA ILE A 596 -10.71 13.18 -5.08
C ILE A 596 -11.92 12.38 -5.57
N ALA A 597 -13.05 12.44 -4.86
CA ALA A 597 -14.30 11.82 -5.30
C ALA A 597 -14.86 12.47 -6.57
N SER A 598 -14.55 13.74 -6.84
CA SER A 598 -14.92 14.43 -8.09
C SER A 598 -14.06 13.98 -9.28
N TYR A 599 -12.73 13.91 -9.12
CA TYR A 599 -11.84 13.39 -10.16
C TYR A 599 -12.08 11.89 -10.44
N GLU A 600 -12.41 11.09 -9.42
CA GLU A 600 -12.79 9.68 -9.58
C GLU A 600 -14.04 9.52 -10.45
N LEU A 601 -15.01 10.44 -10.34
CA LEU A 601 -16.23 10.42 -11.14
C LEU A 601 -15.96 10.74 -12.62
N GLU A 602 -15.09 11.72 -12.88
CA GLU A 602 -14.65 12.11 -14.22
C GLU A 602 -13.85 10.98 -14.90
N SER A 603 -12.85 10.45 -14.20
CA SER A 603 -11.95 9.41 -14.70
C SER A 603 -12.44 7.97 -14.49
N ARG A 604 -13.71 7.78 -14.10
CA ARG A 604 -14.25 6.52 -13.51
C ARG A 604 -13.89 5.21 -14.22
N ASP A 605 -13.89 5.22 -15.55
CA ASP A 605 -13.74 4.05 -16.43
C ASP A 605 -12.32 3.93 -17.01
N THR A 606 -11.35 4.62 -16.40
CA THR A 606 -9.91 4.60 -16.75
C THR A 606 -9.07 3.98 -15.63
N GLU A 607 -7.80 3.69 -15.92
CA GLU A 607 -6.82 3.26 -14.91
C GLU A 607 -6.55 4.35 -13.85
N LEU A 608 -6.53 5.63 -14.25
CA LEU A 608 -6.44 6.76 -13.32
C LEU A 608 -7.61 6.76 -12.33
N GLY A 609 -8.84 6.45 -12.78
CA GLY A 609 -9.99 6.28 -11.90
C GLY A 609 -9.82 5.16 -10.86
N ALA A 610 -9.13 4.07 -11.20
CA ALA A 610 -8.81 3.02 -10.24
C ALA A 610 -7.78 3.47 -9.18
N ARG A 611 -6.74 4.23 -9.58
CA ARG A 611 -5.79 4.85 -8.63
C ARG A 611 -6.50 5.87 -7.71
N LEU A 612 -7.35 6.73 -8.27
CA LEU A 612 -8.14 7.71 -7.51
C LEU A 612 -9.09 7.06 -6.49
N ARG A 613 -9.68 5.89 -6.78
CA ARG A 613 -10.48 5.14 -5.80
C ARG A 613 -9.63 4.69 -4.59
N LYS A 614 -8.44 4.14 -4.84
CA LYS A 614 -7.52 3.68 -3.79
C LYS A 614 -7.09 4.84 -2.88
N ALA A 615 -6.57 5.91 -3.47
CA ALA A 615 -6.21 7.14 -2.74
C ALA A 615 -7.42 7.81 -2.07
N GLY A 616 -8.62 7.68 -2.64
CA GLY A 616 -9.88 8.14 -2.01
C GLY A 616 -10.12 7.51 -0.64
N VAL A 617 -9.95 6.19 -0.50
CA VAL A 617 -10.07 5.50 0.80
C VAL A 617 -8.99 5.96 1.78
N MET A 618 -7.75 6.15 1.31
CA MET A 618 -6.65 6.68 2.13
C MET A 618 -6.94 8.10 2.63
N SER A 619 -7.50 8.99 1.78
CA SER A 619 -7.88 10.35 2.18
C SER A 619 -8.99 10.39 3.24
N LEU A 620 -9.96 9.48 3.16
CA LEU A 620 -11.01 9.32 4.17
C LEU A 620 -10.41 8.82 5.50
N ALA A 621 -9.48 7.87 5.45
CA ALA A 621 -8.77 7.39 6.65
C ALA A 621 -7.88 8.48 7.29
N LEU A 622 -7.13 9.24 6.48
CA LEU A 622 -6.29 10.34 6.94
C LEU A 622 -7.08 11.48 7.60
N THR A 623 -8.33 11.70 7.16
CA THR A 623 -9.26 12.66 7.76
C THR A 623 -10.14 12.08 8.88
N GLY A 624 -9.92 10.81 9.27
CA GLY A 624 -10.65 10.13 10.36
C GLY A 624 -12.05 9.62 10.00
N GLN A 625 -12.45 9.69 8.74
CA GLN A 625 -13.78 9.29 8.24
C GLN A 625 -13.87 7.77 7.98
N PHE A 626 -13.47 6.96 8.96
CA PHE A 626 -13.31 5.50 8.82
C PHE A 626 -14.57 4.78 8.31
N THR A 627 -15.77 5.16 8.77
CA THR A 627 -17.01 4.53 8.30
C THR A 627 -17.21 4.65 6.79
N GLN A 628 -16.95 5.84 6.23
CA GLN A 628 -17.02 6.07 4.78
C GLN A 628 -15.89 5.34 4.06
N ALA A 629 -14.67 5.34 4.63
CA ALA A 629 -13.52 4.63 4.07
C ALA A 629 -13.79 3.12 3.90
N PHE A 630 -14.42 2.47 4.89
CA PHE A 630 -14.81 1.05 4.79
C PHE A 630 -15.97 0.82 3.81
N ASP A 631 -16.86 1.78 3.59
CA ASP A 631 -17.93 1.67 2.59
C ASP A 631 -17.39 1.85 1.16
N GLU A 632 -16.41 2.72 0.94
CA GLU A 632 -15.68 2.82 -0.34
C GLU A 632 -14.80 1.57 -0.59
N LEU A 633 -14.13 1.01 0.43
CA LEU A 633 -13.37 -0.25 0.30
C LEU A 633 -14.24 -1.42 -0.20
N LYS A 634 -15.51 -1.49 0.21
CA LYS A 634 -16.47 -2.48 -0.32
C LYS A 634 -16.70 -2.29 -1.82
N LYS A 635 -16.80 -1.04 -2.29
CA LYS A 635 -16.98 -0.69 -3.71
C LYS A 635 -15.74 -1.03 -4.53
N ILE A 636 -14.53 -0.75 -4.03
CA ILE A 636 -13.26 -1.18 -4.65
C ILE A 636 -13.24 -2.71 -4.77
N THR A 637 -13.56 -3.43 -3.70
CA THR A 637 -13.59 -4.90 -3.69
C THR A 637 -14.55 -5.47 -4.76
N GLN A 638 -15.69 -4.79 -5.00
CA GLN A 638 -16.68 -5.17 -6.01
C GLN A 638 -16.31 -4.79 -7.45
N ARG A 639 -15.62 -3.65 -7.65
CA ARG A 639 -15.32 -3.08 -8.97
C ARG A 639 -13.95 -3.50 -9.51
N ASP A 640 -12.92 -3.37 -8.67
CA ASP A 640 -11.51 -3.54 -9.04
C ASP A 640 -10.94 -4.89 -8.51
N GLY A 641 -11.69 -5.57 -7.65
CA GLY A 641 -11.43 -6.95 -7.23
C GLY A 641 -10.52 -7.11 -6.01
N PRO A 642 -10.17 -8.36 -5.65
CA PRO A 642 -9.45 -8.66 -4.41
C PRO A 642 -8.03 -8.09 -4.32
N ALA A 643 -7.31 -7.97 -5.45
CA ALA A 643 -5.95 -7.43 -5.45
C ALA A 643 -5.93 -5.95 -5.04
N ALA A 644 -6.78 -5.13 -5.66
CA ALA A 644 -6.93 -3.71 -5.34
C ALA A 644 -7.42 -3.47 -3.90
N ARG A 645 -8.16 -4.44 -3.31
CA ARG A 645 -8.53 -4.41 -1.90
C ARG A 645 -7.31 -4.56 -0.99
N VAL A 646 -6.42 -5.53 -1.24
CA VAL A 646 -5.24 -5.79 -0.38
C VAL A 646 -4.35 -4.56 -0.27
N GLU A 647 -4.08 -3.90 -1.39
CA GLU A 647 -3.27 -2.67 -1.44
C GLU A 647 -3.82 -1.52 -0.57
N VAL A 648 -5.15 -1.42 -0.45
CA VAL A 648 -5.82 -0.35 0.31
C VAL A 648 -6.06 -0.73 1.77
N VAL A 649 -6.13 -2.02 2.06
CA VAL A 649 -6.36 -2.53 3.42
C VAL A 649 -5.23 -2.15 4.37
N ASP A 650 -3.97 -2.24 3.94
CA ASP A 650 -2.81 -1.86 4.77
C ASP A 650 -2.90 -0.39 5.26
N PRO A 651 -2.87 0.65 4.39
CA PRO A 651 -2.92 2.03 4.85
C PRO A 651 -4.20 2.37 5.63
N LEU A 652 -5.35 1.75 5.28
CA LEU A 652 -6.59 1.94 6.02
C LEU A 652 -6.52 1.36 7.45
N MET A 653 -6.04 0.12 7.60
CA MET A 653 -5.98 -0.56 8.91
C MET A 653 -4.87 0.02 9.78
N THR A 654 -3.75 0.44 9.19
CA THR A 654 -2.69 1.20 9.85
C THR A 654 -3.23 2.50 10.44
N LEU A 655 -3.88 3.35 9.63
CA LEU A 655 -4.47 4.61 10.10
C LEU A 655 -5.61 4.41 11.10
N LEU A 656 -6.44 3.37 10.94
CA LEU A 656 -7.46 3.00 11.93
C LEU A 656 -6.81 2.70 13.29
N THR A 657 -5.73 1.92 13.29
CA THR A 657 -5.06 1.49 14.52
C THR A 657 -4.32 2.63 15.20
N GLU A 658 -3.73 3.55 14.44
CA GLU A 658 -3.02 4.72 14.99
C GLU A 658 -3.96 5.85 15.45
N ARG A 659 -5.09 6.10 14.76
CA ARG A 659 -5.84 7.36 14.90
C ARG A 659 -7.31 7.24 15.31
N ALA A 660 -7.95 6.07 15.18
CA ALA A 660 -9.36 5.92 15.56
C ALA A 660 -9.53 5.87 17.08
N ASP A 661 -10.70 6.27 17.58
CA ASP A 661 -11.12 5.95 18.95
C ASP A 661 -11.33 4.44 19.13
N ASP A 662 -11.35 3.96 20.38
CA ASP A 662 -11.42 2.52 20.66
C ASP A 662 -12.72 1.86 20.19
N VAL A 663 -13.85 2.57 20.15
CA VAL A 663 -15.12 2.01 19.68
C VAL A 663 -15.06 1.81 18.17
N THR A 664 -14.59 2.81 17.43
CA THR A 664 -14.37 2.72 15.98
C THR A 664 -13.30 1.67 15.63
N PHE A 665 -12.18 1.63 16.37
CA PHE A 665 -11.14 0.61 16.18
C PHE A 665 -11.70 -0.80 16.38
N LEU A 666 -12.41 -1.07 17.48
CA LEU A 666 -12.97 -2.39 17.77
C LEU A 666 -14.06 -2.79 16.78
N GLN A 667 -14.90 -1.85 16.32
CA GLN A 667 -15.96 -2.11 15.33
C GLN A 667 -15.42 -2.77 14.05
N TYR A 668 -14.27 -2.31 13.54
CA TYR A 668 -13.67 -2.84 12.31
C TYR A 668 -12.55 -3.86 12.59
N GLY A 669 -11.73 -3.62 13.60
CA GLY A 669 -10.59 -4.45 13.98
C GLY A 669 -10.99 -5.86 14.43
N LEU A 670 -12.08 -6.02 15.19
CA LEU A 670 -12.57 -7.35 15.61
C LEU A 670 -13.10 -8.19 14.43
N VAL A 671 -13.69 -7.53 13.43
CA VAL A 671 -14.12 -8.21 12.18
C VAL A 671 -12.91 -8.58 11.33
N PHE A 672 -11.93 -7.67 11.25
CA PHE A 672 -10.69 -7.88 10.51
C PHE A 672 -9.86 -9.03 11.08
N SER A 673 -9.64 -9.09 12.40
CA SER A 673 -8.86 -10.16 13.04
C SER A 673 -9.42 -11.55 12.73
N GLY A 674 -10.74 -11.71 12.71
CA GLY A 674 -11.39 -12.94 12.26
C GLY A 674 -11.25 -13.19 10.75
N GLN A 675 -11.63 -12.22 9.91
CA GLN A 675 -11.87 -12.45 8.47
C GLN A 675 -10.68 -12.20 7.55
N ALA A 676 -9.68 -11.42 7.95
CA ALA A 676 -8.54 -11.06 7.09
C ALA A 676 -7.75 -12.30 6.66
N SER A 677 -7.35 -12.31 5.38
CA SER A 677 -6.36 -13.25 4.86
C SER A 677 -4.97 -12.99 5.47
N ALA A 678 -4.05 -13.95 5.35
CA ALA A 678 -2.68 -13.76 5.82
C ALA A 678 -1.97 -12.60 5.11
N ALA A 679 -2.27 -12.36 3.82
CA ALA A 679 -1.72 -11.25 3.04
C ALA A 679 -2.25 -9.88 3.49
N GLU A 680 -3.55 -9.79 3.82
CA GLU A 680 -4.14 -8.56 4.41
C GLU A 680 -3.62 -8.30 5.83
N ALA A 681 -3.47 -9.35 6.64
CA ALA A 681 -3.08 -9.21 8.04
C ALA A 681 -1.59 -8.90 8.21
N ALA A 682 -0.69 -9.49 7.40
CA ALA A 682 0.76 -9.40 7.59
C ALA A 682 1.33 -7.99 7.85
N PRO A 683 1.02 -6.93 7.05
CA PRO A 683 1.61 -5.61 7.27
C PRO A 683 1.14 -4.92 8.56
N VAL A 684 -0.06 -5.26 9.06
CA VAL A 684 -0.71 -4.54 10.19
C VAL A 684 -0.86 -5.38 11.46
N ALA A 685 -0.57 -6.68 11.39
CA ALA A 685 -0.86 -7.64 12.46
C ALA A 685 -0.20 -7.27 13.79
N GLU A 686 1.04 -6.77 13.76
CA GLU A 686 1.80 -6.42 14.96
C GLU A 686 1.21 -5.19 15.66
N LEU A 687 1.07 -4.09 14.93
CA LEU A 687 0.46 -2.84 15.40
C LEU A 687 -0.96 -3.06 15.95
N MET A 688 -1.77 -3.84 15.22
CA MET A 688 -3.12 -4.20 15.65
C MET A 688 -3.15 -5.13 16.85
N ALA A 689 -2.25 -6.12 16.93
CA ALA A 689 -2.19 -7.04 18.07
C ALA A 689 -1.78 -6.32 19.35
N ARG A 690 -0.81 -5.39 19.29
CA ARG A 690 -0.43 -4.52 20.41
C ARG A 690 -1.66 -3.75 20.92
N ARG A 691 -2.33 -2.96 20.06
CA ARG A 691 -3.53 -2.21 20.46
C ARG A 691 -4.68 -3.11 20.96
N MET A 692 -4.83 -4.32 20.41
CA MET A 692 -5.80 -5.29 20.93
C MET A 692 -5.44 -5.85 22.31
N LEU A 693 -4.16 -6.09 22.60
CA LEU A 693 -3.71 -6.52 23.92
C LEU A 693 -3.91 -5.43 24.97
N ASP A 694 -3.56 -4.19 24.63
CA ASP A 694 -3.75 -3.02 25.51
C ASP A 694 -5.24 -2.80 25.87
N LEU A 695 -6.15 -3.14 24.94
CA LEU A 695 -7.61 -3.13 25.13
C LEU A 695 -8.19 -4.43 25.72
N GLY A 696 -7.36 -5.44 26.04
CA GLY A 696 -7.77 -6.71 26.64
C GLY A 696 -8.32 -7.79 25.67
N PHE A 697 -8.25 -7.58 24.36
CA PHE A 697 -8.75 -8.47 23.30
C PHE A 697 -7.71 -9.52 22.88
N ALA A 698 -7.19 -10.26 23.86
CA ALA A 698 -6.09 -11.22 23.67
C ALA A 698 -6.41 -12.36 22.67
N GLU A 699 -7.66 -12.83 22.56
CA GLU A 699 -8.01 -13.86 21.56
C GLU A 699 -7.87 -13.34 20.12
N GLN A 700 -8.19 -12.07 19.89
CA GLN A 700 -8.14 -11.44 18.59
C GLN A 700 -6.70 -11.03 18.23
N ALA A 701 -5.91 -10.58 19.20
CA ALA A 701 -4.46 -10.43 19.07
C ALA A 701 -3.79 -11.77 18.68
N GLN A 702 -4.11 -12.87 19.37
CA GLN A 702 -3.61 -14.21 19.02
C GLN A 702 -3.95 -14.58 17.58
N SER A 703 -5.18 -14.31 17.13
CA SER A 703 -5.62 -14.65 15.77
C SER A 703 -4.85 -13.87 14.69
N LEU A 704 -4.49 -12.61 14.94
CA LEU A 704 -3.63 -11.82 14.05
C LEU A 704 -2.19 -12.32 14.04
N LEU A 705 -1.59 -12.52 15.22
CA LEU A 705 -0.20 -12.99 15.38
C LEU A 705 0.04 -14.39 14.80
N GLN A 706 -1.00 -15.24 14.73
CA GLN A 706 -0.95 -16.55 14.07
C GLN A 706 -1.03 -16.47 12.54
N LYS A 707 -1.54 -15.36 11.96
CA LYS A 707 -1.61 -15.14 10.51
C LYS A 707 -0.30 -14.59 9.93
N LEU A 708 0.51 -13.93 10.76
CA LEU A 708 1.87 -13.55 10.44
C LEU A 708 2.73 -14.82 10.35
N ALA A 709 3.05 -15.25 9.13
CA ALA A 709 3.68 -16.54 8.86
C ALA A 709 5.01 -16.71 9.62
N LEU A 710 5.31 -17.96 10.02
CA LEU A 710 6.40 -18.27 10.94
C LEU A 710 7.80 -18.08 10.31
N GLU A 711 8.32 -16.86 10.37
CA GLU A 711 9.76 -16.69 10.61
C GLU A 711 10.05 -16.97 12.10
N PRO A 712 10.88 -17.97 12.45
CA PRO A 712 11.18 -18.31 13.85
C PRO A 712 11.90 -17.19 14.63
N GLU A 713 12.50 -16.25 13.89
CA GLU A 713 13.40 -15.21 14.41
C GLU A 713 12.71 -13.89 14.75
N ASN A 714 11.42 -13.70 14.41
CA ASN A 714 10.69 -12.51 14.85
C ASN A 714 10.44 -12.56 16.37
N LYS A 715 11.36 -11.96 17.12
CA LYS A 715 11.37 -11.86 18.58
C LYS A 715 10.10 -11.17 19.09
N ASP A 716 9.71 -10.07 18.48
CA ASP A 716 8.63 -9.21 18.97
C ASP A 716 7.26 -9.89 18.81
N ARG A 717 7.02 -10.59 17.70
CA ARG A 717 5.86 -11.48 17.52
C ARG A 717 5.80 -12.55 18.62
N ARG A 718 6.95 -13.15 18.99
CA ARG A 718 7.01 -14.19 20.03
C ARG A 718 6.78 -13.64 21.44
N LEU A 719 7.32 -12.46 21.74
CA LEU A 719 7.03 -11.74 23.00
C LEU A 719 5.53 -11.41 23.09
N MET A 720 4.94 -10.82 22.05
CA MET A 720 3.50 -10.56 22.00
C MET A 720 2.66 -11.85 22.07
N MET A 721 3.08 -12.96 21.45
CA MET A 721 2.40 -14.26 21.59
C MET A 721 2.46 -14.80 23.03
N ALA A 722 3.57 -14.61 23.74
CA ALA A 722 3.71 -15.01 25.13
C ALA A 722 2.85 -14.15 26.08
N GLU A 723 2.88 -12.83 25.91
CA GLU A 723 2.02 -11.85 26.58
C GLU A 723 0.53 -12.19 26.35
N THR A 724 0.16 -12.47 25.11
CA THR A 724 -1.18 -12.94 24.73
C THR A 724 -1.55 -14.24 25.45
N ALA A 725 -0.62 -15.21 25.56
CA ALA A 725 -0.85 -16.46 26.26
C ALA A 725 -1.01 -16.25 27.78
N LEU A 726 -0.29 -15.31 28.40
CA LEU A 726 -0.47 -14.91 29.79
C LEU A 726 -1.84 -14.25 30.02
N ALA A 727 -2.25 -13.32 29.17
CA ALA A 727 -3.57 -12.69 29.22
C ALA A 727 -4.72 -13.73 29.10
N LEU A 728 -4.54 -14.76 28.26
CA LEU A 728 -5.48 -15.88 28.10
C LEU A 728 -5.39 -16.95 29.21
N GLY A 729 -4.57 -16.77 30.24
CA GLY A 729 -4.43 -17.73 31.34
C GLY A 729 -3.76 -19.06 30.94
N LYS A 730 -2.90 -19.05 29.91
CA LYS A 730 -2.20 -20.23 29.35
C LYS A 730 -0.68 -20.14 29.59
N PRO A 731 -0.19 -20.17 30.86
CA PRO A 731 1.23 -19.93 31.18
C PRO A 731 2.18 -20.92 30.50
N HIS A 732 1.80 -22.20 30.36
CA HIS A 732 2.59 -23.19 29.63
C HIS A 732 2.86 -22.78 28.16
N ASN A 733 1.89 -22.17 27.49
CA ASN A 733 2.06 -21.71 26.12
C ASN A 733 3.01 -20.50 26.06
N ALA A 734 2.93 -19.59 27.04
CA ALA A 734 3.87 -18.48 27.16
C ALA A 734 5.32 -18.98 27.31
N LEU A 735 5.56 -19.99 28.16
CA LEU A 735 6.89 -20.60 28.31
C LEU A 735 7.44 -21.23 27.02
N VAL A 736 6.57 -21.81 26.19
CA VAL A 736 6.96 -22.34 24.86
C VAL A 736 7.35 -21.19 23.92
N GLU A 737 6.55 -20.13 23.83
CA GLU A 737 6.86 -18.96 22.98
C GLU A 737 8.13 -18.22 23.44
N LEU A 738 8.42 -18.20 24.75
CA LEU A 738 9.61 -17.56 25.35
C LEU A 738 10.89 -18.43 25.29
N MET A 739 10.83 -19.67 24.79
CA MET A 739 11.96 -20.61 24.83
C MET A 739 13.13 -20.14 23.94
N GLY A 740 14.30 -19.89 24.54
CA GLY A 740 15.49 -19.43 23.80
C GLY A 740 15.41 -17.99 23.28
N LEU A 741 14.57 -17.15 23.88
CA LEU A 741 14.68 -15.68 23.78
C LEU A 741 15.51 -15.14 24.95
N ASP A 742 16.26 -14.07 24.75
CA ASP A 742 16.98 -13.40 25.84
C ASP A 742 16.48 -11.96 26.04
N GLY A 743 16.46 -11.49 27.29
CA GLY A 743 16.11 -10.11 27.67
C GLY A 743 15.14 -9.99 28.83
N SER A 744 15.12 -8.81 29.46
CA SER A 744 14.38 -8.52 30.70
C SER A 744 12.88 -8.84 30.59
N ASP A 745 12.21 -8.36 29.54
CA ASP A 745 10.78 -8.61 29.34
C ASP A 745 10.45 -10.10 29.21
N ALA A 746 11.33 -10.87 28.57
CA ALA A 746 11.19 -12.32 28.43
C ALA A 746 11.39 -13.03 29.78
N ASN A 747 12.36 -12.61 30.58
CA ASN A 747 12.59 -13.13 31.93
C ASN A 747 11.42 -12.81 32.86
N ARG A 748 10.91 -11.58 32.84
CA ARG A 748 9.72 -11.17 33.63
C ARG A 748 8.47 -11.98 33.23
N MET A 749 8.20 -12.16 31.93
CA MET A 749 7.10 -13.01 31.47
C MET A 749 7.30 -14.49 31.79
N ARG A 750 8.53 -15.02 31.80
CA ARG A 750 8.80 -16.41 32.25
C ARG A 750 8.52 -16.59 33.73
N ALA A 751 9.00 -15.66 34.56
CA ALA A 751 8.74 -15.68 35.99
C ALA A 751 7.23 -15.63 36.27
N GLU A 752 6.50 -14.74 35.61
CA GLU A 752 5.04 -14.68 35.75
C GLU A 752 4.35 -15.99 35.30
N ALA A 753 4.79 -16.58 34.18
CA ALA A 753 4.26 -17.85 33.71
C ALA A 753 4.53 -19.00 34.70
N LEU A 754 5.75 -19.08 35.24
CA LEU A 754 6.16 -20.08 36.26
C LEU A 754 5.39 -19.88 37.57
N TRP A 755 5.21 -18.63 38.01
CA TRP A 755 4.38 -18.28 39.16
C TRP A 755 2.95 -18.78 39.00
N ARG A 756 2.32 -18.48 37.84
CA ARG A 756 0.97 -18.97 37.49
C ARG A 756 0.90 -20.49 37.33
N ASN A 757 2.04 -21.18 37.17
CA ASN A 757 2.15 -22.65 37.14
C ASN A 757 2.40 -23.29 38.52
N GLY A 758 2.68 -22.49 39.55
CA GLY A 758 3.09 -22.97 40.88
C GLY A 758 4.58 -23.32 41.01
N GLU A 759 5.41 -22.98 40.01
CA GLU A 759 6.87 -23.19 40.04
C GLU A 759 7.57 -21.99 40.70
N TYR A 760 7.23 -21.70 41.96
CA TYR A 760 7.61 -20.46 42.64
C TYR A 760 9.13 -20.28 42.82
N ALA A 761 9.89 -21.37 43.07
CA ALA A 761 11.35 -21.31 43.16
C ALA A 761 11.98 -20.77 41.87
N ARG A 762 11.62 -21.39 40.73
CA ARG A 762 12.12 -21.00 39.39
C ARG A 762 11.63 -19.62 38.96
N SER A 763 10.42 -19.23 39.38
CA SER A 763 9.97 -17.85 39.26
C SER A 763 10.85 -16.88 40.05
N GLY A 764 11.29 -17.28 41.24
CA GLY A 764 12.20 -16.52 42.09
C GLY A 764 13.60 -16.37 41.48
N GLU A 765 14.14 -17.44 40.88
CA GLU A 765 15.42 -17.43 40.15
C GLU A 765 15.43 -16.36 39.04
N TYR A 766 14.45 -16.36 38.14
CA TYR A 766 14.36 -15.34 37.08
C TYR A 766 14.13 -13.92 37.63
N MET A 767 13.41 -13.76 38.74
CA MET A 767 13.24 -12.43 39.36
C MET A 767 14.53 -11.93 40.03
N LEU A 768 15.38 -12.84 40.53
CA LEU A 768 16.69 -12.53 41.08
C LEU A 768 17.67 -12.08 39.98
N GLU A 769 17.62 -12.70 38.81
CA GLU A 769 18.38 -12.27 37.61
C GLU A 769 17.96 -10.86 37.15
N GLU A 770 16.68 -10.49 37.31
CA GLU A 770 16.10 -9.18 36.95
C GLU A 770 16.18 -8.12 38.07
N GLU A 771 17.05 -8.36 39.07
CA GLU A 771 17.29 -7.52 40.26
C GLU A 771 16.04 -7.24 41.14
N ASP A 772 14.93 -7.95 40.91
CA ASP A 772 13.66 -7.81 41.64
C ASP A 772 13.67 -8.64 42.94
N MET A 773 14.48 -8.18 43.90
CA MET A 773 14.75 -8.89 45.16
C MET A 773 13.47 -9.25 45.94
N ASN A 774 12.42 -8.42 45.86
CA ASN A 774 11.16 -8.67 46.57
C ASN A 774 10.32 -9.74 45.87
N ALA A 775 10.19 -9.70 44.53
CA ALA A 775 9.53 -10.78 43.79
C ALA A 775 10.31 -12.10 43.89
N ALA A 776 11.65 -12.04 43.91
CA ALA A 776 12.52 -13.19 44.13
C ALA A 776 12.28 -13.83 45.51
N ALA A 777 12.41 -13.05 46.59
CA ALA A 777 12.17 -13.51 47.96
C ALA A 777 10.75 -14.08 48.15
N ARG A 778 9.75 -13.47 47.49
CA ARG A 778 8.37 -13.99 47.46
C ARG A 778 8.30 -15.36 46.79
N GLY A 779 8.94 -15.54 45.64
CA GLY A 779 9.03 -16.82 44.92
C GLY A 779 9.61 -17.94 45.79
N PHE A 780 10.80 -17.72 46.35
CA PHE A 780 11.48 -18.71 47.19
C PHE A 780 10.72 -19.02 48.48
N TRP A 781 10.07 -18.02 49.11
CA TRP A 781 9.24 -18.25 50.30
C TRP A 781 8.03 -19.16 49.99
N HIS A 782 7.36 -18.95 48.85
CA HIS A 782 6.25 -19.78 48.40
C HIS A 782 6.65 -21.20 47.97
N SER A 783 7.93 -21.46 47.70
CA SER A 783 8.47 -22.81 47.44
C SER A 783 9.14 -23.48 48.65
N GLU A 784 9.08 -22.86 49.85
CA GLU A 784 9.77 -23.32 51.06
C GLU A 784 11.31 -23.40 50.94
N ASP A 785 11.90 -22.70 49.96
CA ASP A 785 13.36 -22.69 49.71
C ASP A 785 14.03 -21.59 50.54
N LEU A 786 14.20 -21.88 51.84
CA LEU A 786 14.81 -20.94 52.78
C LEU A 786 16.31 -20.74 52.55
N GLU A 787 17.02 -21.75 52.02
CA GLU A 787 18.45 -21.65 51.70
C GLU A 787 18.70 -20.60 50.61
N ALA A 788 17.88 -20.59 49.55
CA ALA A 788 17.95 -19.56 48.51
C ALA A 788 17.75 -18.14 49.09
N ILE A 789 16.81 -17.96 50.04
CA ILE A 789 16.52 -16.64 50.62
C ILE A 789 17.65 -16.13 51.51
N GLU A 790 18.35 -17.01 52.24
CA GLU A 790 19.53 -16.61 53.03
C GLU A 790 20.67 -16.08 52.16
N THR A 791 20.75 -16.49 50.89
CA THR A 791 21.73 -15.92 49.93
C THR A 791 21.34 -14.56 49.39
N ILE A 792 20.04 -14.21 49.41
CA ILE A 792 19.55 -12.87 49.09
C ILE A 792 19.82 -12.01 50.33
N THR A 793 20.94 -11.27 50.31
CA THR A 793 21.20 -10.27 51.36
C THR A 793 19.98 -9.37 51.51
N PRO A 794 19.32 -9.33 52.69
CA PRO A 794 18.10 -8.56 52.84
C PRO A 794 18.44 -7.08 52.76
N ALA A 795 18.20 -6.49 51.59
CA ALA A 795 17.93 -5.06 51.51
C ALA A 795 16.78 -4.79 52.48
N GLU A 796 16.96 -3.86 53.41
CA GLU A 796 15.98 -3.59 54.48
C GLU A 796 14.59 -3.21 53.90
N ASP A 797 14.59 -2.76 52.64
CA ASP A 797 13.46 -2.30 51.84
C ASP A 797 12.64 -3.41 51.13
N ALA A 798 12.93 -4.71 51.32
CA ALA A 798 12.21 -5.83 50.67
C ALA A 798 11.21 -6.54 51.62
N PRO A 799 9.88 -6.30 51.51
CA PRO A 799 8.87 -6.88 52.41
C PRO A 799 8.91 -8.41 52.54
N PHE A 800 8.99 -9.16 51.44
CA PHE A 800 9.04 -10.62 51.50
C PHE A 800 10.38 -11.17 52.02
N GLY A 801 11.48 -10.41 51.91
CA GLY A 801 12.75 -10.76 52.57
C GLY A 801 12.61 -10.74 54.10
N GLN A 802 11.84 -9.80 54.65
CA GLN A 802 11.55 -9.75 56.08
C GLN A 802 10.64 -10.91 56.53
N VAL A 803 9.62 -11.26 55.74
CA VAL A 803 8.74 -12.43 55.96
C VAL A 803 9.54 -13.72 56.05
N ALA A 804 10.50 -13.92 55.15
CA ALA A 804 11.37 -15.09 55.15
C ALA A 804 12.31 -15.16 56.37
N ASN A 805 12.90 -14.03 56.78
CA ASN A 805 13.73 -13.97 57.99
C ASN A 805 12.95 -14.39 59.24
N VAL A 806 11.72 -13.89 59.43
CA VAL A 806 10.85 -14.32 60.55
C VAL A 806 10.47 -15.81 60.41
N THR A 807 10.28 -16.32 59.19
CA THR A 807 10.03 -17.75 58.95
C THR A 807 11.21 -18.62 59.41
N SER A 808 12.47 -18.23 59.13
CA SER A 808 13.66 -18.92 59.63
C SER A 808 13.77 -18.84 61.17
N GLN A 809 13.51 -17.67 61.77
CA GLN A 809 13.50 -17.51 63.22
C GLN A 809 12.43 -18.37 63.92
N ILE A 810 11.27 -18.60 63.31
CA ILE A 810 10.26 -19.56 63.81
C ILE A 810 10.83 -20.98 63.79
N SER A 811 11.52 -21.37 62.71
CA SER A 811 12.18 -22.68 62.61
C SER A 811 13.20 -22.88 63.74
N GLU A 812 14.10 -21.92 63.98
CA GLU A 812 15.08 -21.98 65.07
C GLU A 812 14.42 -22.01 66.47
N THR A 813 13.48 -21.09 66.74
CA THR A 813 12.86 -20.96 68.08
C THR A 813 11.92 -22.10 68.46
N SER A 814 11.45 -22.87 67.48
CA SER A 814 10.57 -24.04 67.68
C SER A 814 11.30 -25.37 67.94
N GLN A 815 12.64 -25.39 67.88
CA GLN A 815 13.43 -26.61 68.10
C GLN A 815 13.33 -27.10 69.57
N ASP A 816 13.24 -28.42 69.75
CA ASP A 816 13.13 -29.04 71.07
C ASP A 816 14.41 -28.84 71.91
N PRO A 817 14.33 -28.33 73.15
CA PRO A 817 15.52 -27.97 73.93
C PRO A 817 16.21 -29.20 74.55
N GLU A 818 17.27 -29.66 73.90
CA GLU A 818 18.09 -30.81 74.32
C GLU A 818 18.98 -30.56 75.56
N GLY A 819 19.44 -31.65 76.20
CA GLY A 819 20.47 -31.61 77.24
C GLY A 819 20.06 -31.08 78.62
N LEU A 820 18.80 -30.68 78.81
CA LEU A 820 18.30 -30.05 80.04
C LEU A 820 17.74 -31.05 81.06
N THR A 821 17.78 -30.68 82.35
CA THR A 821 17.10 -31.44 83.42
C THR A 821 15.56 -31.32 83.30
N PRO A 822 14.75 -32.27 83.78
CA PRO A 822 13.31 -32.31 83.47
C PRO A 822 12.52 -31.02 83.78
N LEU A 823 12.84 -30.32 84.88
CA LEU A 823 12.19 -29.05 85.23
C LEU A 823 12.72 -27.86 84.39
N ALA A 824 13.99 -27.91 83.97
CA ALA A 824 14.57 -26.90 83.09
C ALA A 824 14.07 -27.06 81.65
N HIS A 825 14.00 -28.30 81.15
CA HIS A 825 13.41 -28.65 79.86
C HIS A 825 11.94 -28.20 79.78
N ALA A 826 11.12 -28.51 80.80
CA ALA A 826 9.73 -28.07 80.84
C ALA A 826 9.54 -26.53 80.89
N ARG A 827 10.53 -25.77 81.37
CA ARG A 827 10.53 -24.30 81.32
C ARG A 827 10.95 -23.78 79.94
N ALA A 828 12.04 -24.32 79.39
CA ALA A 828 12.53 -23.97 78.07
C ALA A 828 11.48 -24.25 76.98
N LEU A 829 10.71 -25.33 77.10
CA LEU A 829 9.64 -25.68 76.15
C LEU A 829 8.44 -24.72 76.26
N VAL A 830 8.15 -24.17 77.44
CA VAL A 830 7.14 -23.10 77.60
C VAL A 830 7.66 -21.78 77.02
N GLU A 831 8.95 -21.46 77.21
CA GLU A 831 9.60 -20.25 76.70
C GLU A 831 9.70 -20.26 75.16
N SER A 832 10.14 -21.37 74.57
CA SER A 832 10.08 -21.65 73.13
C SER A 832 8.65 -21.54 72.59
N SER A 833 7.64 -22.11 73.28
CA SER A 833 6.25 -22.00 72.86
C SER A 833 5.69 -20.57 72.92
N ILE A 834 6.24 -19.69 73.76
CA ILE A 834 5.88 -18.26 73.78
C ILE A 834 6.57 -17.56 72.60
N GLY A 835 7.89 -17.68 72.47
CA GLY A 835 8.65 -17.07 71.37
C GLY A 835 8.14 -17.49 69.98
N THR A 836 7.82 -18.77 69.79
CA THR A 836 7.22 -19.29 68.55
C THR A 836 5.88 -18.59 68.23
N ARG A 837 5.03 -18.33 69.24
CA ARG A 837 3.74 -17.64 69.02
C ARG A 837 3.91 -16.17 68.72
N ASP A 838 4.83 -15.50 69.42
CA ASP A 838 5.11 -14.09 69.19
C ASP A 838 5.71 -13.89 67.79
N ASN A 839 6.60 -14.79 67.35
CA ASN A 839 7.16 -14.80 65.99
C ASN A 839 6.10 -15.14 64.92
N ILE A 840 5.15 -16.05 65.19
CA ILE A 840 4.01 -16.30 64.27
C ILE A 840 3.10 -15.07 64.15
N LEU A 841 2.88 -14.32 65.24
CA LEU A 841 2.13 -13.06 65.18
C LEU A 841 2.86 -12.00 64.36
N ASP A 842 4.19 -11.88 64.52
CA ASP A 842 5.02 -11.00 63.68
C ASP A 842 4.98 -11.41 62.20
N LEU A 843 5.10 -12.71 61.90
CA LEU A 843 4.99 -13.25 60.54
C LEU A 843 3.67 -12.86 59.88
N LEU A 844 2.53 -13.08 60.57
CA LEU A 844 1.20 -12.74 60.04
C LEU A 844 1.07 -11.25 59.76
N ASN A 845 1.50 -10.39 60.70
CA ASN A 845 1.50 -8.93 60.49
C ASN A 845 2.35 -8.53 59.27
N ARG A 846 3.54 -9.14 59.11
CA ARG A 846 4.44 -8.84 58.00
C ARG A 846 3.90 -9.33 56.65
N VAL A 847 3.30 -10.52 56.61
CA VAL A 847 2.64 -11.07 55.42
C VAL A 847 1.46 -10.18 55.01
N ASP A 848 0.66 -9.69 55.95
CA ASP A 848 -0.41 -8.73 55.66
C ASP A 848 0.18 -7.44 55.06
N THR A 849 1.23 -6.85 55.66
CA THR A 849 1.88 -5.65 55.10
C THR A 849 2.57 -5.89 53.75
N ALA A 850 3.13 -7.08 53.51
CA ALA A 850 3.82 -7.42 52.26
C ALA A 850 2.86 -7.72 51.10
N ASN A 851 1.62 -8.09 51.39
CA ASN A 851 0.55 -8.26 50.39
C ASN A 851 -0.31 -6.98 50.23
N THR A 852 -0.12 -5.95 51.06
CA THR A 852 -0.78 -4.66 50.83
C THR A 852 -0.04 -3.93 49.70
N PRO A 853 -0.71 -3.51 48.61
CA PRO A 853 -0.05 -2.64 47.63
C PRO A 853 0.39 -1.35 48.32
N ALA A 854 1.53 -0.79 47.90
CA ALA A 854 1.95 0.52 48.38
C ALA A 854 0.89 1.55 47.99
N GLU A 855 0.46 2.40 48.94
CA GLU A 855 -0.35 3.57 48.62
C GLU A 855 0.51 4.58 47.84
N GLU A 856 0.26 4.70 46.52
CA GLU A 856 0.79 5.78 45.66
C GLU A 856 0.00 7.09 45.81
#